data_AF-A0ABD0NKV0-F1
#
_entry.id   AF-A0ABD0NKV0-F1
#
_cell.length_a   1.000
_cell.length_b   1.000
_cell.length_c   1.000
_cell.angle_alpha   90.00
_cell.angle_beta   90.00
_cell.angle_gamma   90.00
#
_symmetry.space_group_name_H-M   'P 1'
#
loop_
_entity.id
_entity.type
_entity.pdbx_description
1 polymer ?
#
loop_
_entity_poly.entity_id
_entity_poly.type
_entity_poly.pdbx_seq_one_letter_code
_entity_poly.pdbx_strand_id
1 'polypeptide(L)'
;MCRPFWLPREFSAVIITAVYIPPQADTDRAHTELYNAISSQETTHPEAALITSGDFNNANLRKVLPKLYQHIQFNTRGEWLLDHCYTSFRNAYKALPRAPFGQSDHRSILLLPVYRQKLKQEAPTLRTVHCWSDQSESMLQDCFNHTDWEMFRTAADNIDEYTDSVCGFIKKCVDDVVPSKTVKVYPNQKPWINRDVRMALAARNSAFVSANTLDYKYANYQLRKTIKSAKREYRDRVEQQLDNPRRMWQGLNTIADFRGNISTPQTSVSLSEDLNVFYARFDTANITRLDRVRIMDDVNAYTVSEKKPLAGVFMNIFNLSLSKSVVPACFKMATIVPVPKSSTITSLNDWRPVALTPIVSKCFERLVRNFICSALPDSLDPLQFAYCHNRSTDDTINLTLHTALTHLEKRDTYVRMLFIDYSSAFNTIVPLRLDMKLQELGLSSSLCSWILDFLSNRRQMVRLGSITSSSVTMNTGTPQGCVLSPLLYSLYTYDCKATSSSNIIVKFAGDTTVVGLITSGDETAYREEVSALTHWCQENHLTLNVAKTKELIVDFRRCGGTHTSININGVAVERVSSFRFLGVHLAEDFSWSVHTDKIVKKAQQRLFFLRRLKRFGVSPRILRTFYHCAIESILTGCITSWYGNSTAHNRKALQRVVRCSERIIGGEFLSLHNIYRKRCLRKARIINDFSHPSHNLFELLPIRDSFFHQAIRLLNTEN
;
A
#
# COMPACT_ATOMS: atom_id res chain seq x y z
N MET A 1 -39.04 3.91 20.05
CA MET A 1 -37.78 3.88 19.28
C MET A 1 -38.00 4.45 17.89
N CYS A 2 -37.58 5.70 17.63
CA CYS A 2 -37.63 6.29 16.30
C CYS A 2 -36.37 5.90 15.50
N ARG A 3 -36.42 4.78 14.77
CA ARG A 3 -35.39 4.47 13.77
C ARG A 3 -35.93 4.91 12.40
N PRO A 4 -35.41 5.98 11.79
CA PRO A 4 -35.87 6.37 10.46
C PRO A 4 -35.55 5.25 9.46
N PHE A 5 -36.45 5.04 8.48
CA PHE A 5 -36.28 4.03 7.43
C PHE A 5 -34.97 4.23 6.63
N TRP A 6 -34.48 5.48 6.56
CA TRP A 6 -33.22 5.85 5.94
C TRP A 6 -32.53 6.94 6.76
N LEU A 7 -31.33 6.65 7.24
CA LEU A 7 -30.41 7.64 7.80
C LEU A 7 -29.57 8.22 6.64
N PRO A 8 -29.40 9.55 6.49
CA PRO A 8 -28.43 10.13 5.57
C PRO A 8 -27.04 9.51 5.78
N ARG A 9 -26.30 9.19 4.71
CA ARG A 9 -25.03 8.43 4.82
C ARG A 9 -23.95 9.13 5.63
N GLU A 10 -24.04 10.44 5.80
CA GLU A 10 -23.10 11.23 6.61
C GLU A 10 -23.31 11.11 8.12
N PHE A 11 -24.42 10.52 8.58
CA PHE A 11 -24.67 10.34 10.01
C PHE A 11 -24.38 8.89 10.41
N SER A 12 -23.58 8.72 11.45
CA SER A 12 -23.30 7.40 12.02
C SER A 12 -24.40 6.95 12.98
N ALA A 13 -25.09 7.90 13.61
CA ALA A 13 -26.22 7.70 14.52
C ALA A 13 -27.13 8.94 14.57
N VAL A 14 -28.31 8.81 15.18
CA VAL A 14 -29.15 9.94 15.63
C VAL A 14 -29.30 9.80 17.14
N ILE A 15 -28.99 10.86 17.87
CA ILE A 15 -29.12 10.94 19.31
C ILE A 15 -30.25 11.93 19.61
N ILE A 16 -31.27 11.44 20.30
CA ILE A 16 -32.44 12.24 20.68
C ILE A 16 -32.39 12.46 22.19
N THR A 17 -32.30 13.72 22.59
CA THR A 17 -32.39 14.15 23.99
C THR A 17 -33.77 14.72 24.23
N ALA A 18 -34.58 14.00 25.00
CA ALA A 18 -35.86 14.50 25.48
C ALA A 18 -35.64 15.34 26.73
N VAL A 19 -36.20 16.54 26.78
CA VAL A 19 -36.00 17.51 27.88
C VAL A 19 -37.34 17.86 28.52
N TYR A 20 -37.38 17.88 29.84
CA TYR A 20 -38.49 18.45 30.60
C TYR A 20 -37.91 19.27 31.75
N ILE A 21 -38.11 20.58 31.72
CA ILE A 21 -37.67 21.49 32.78
C ILE A 21 -38.92 21.96 33.51
N PRO A 22 -39.19 21.54 34.76
CA PRO A 22 -40.41 21.93 35.45
C PRO A 22 -40.41 23.44 35.75
N PRO A 23 -41.59 24.10 35.88
CA PRO A 23 -41.67 25.55 36.05
C PRO A 23 -40.92 26.12 37.27
N GLN A 24 -40.71 25.31 38.31
CA GLN A 24 -40.01 25.68 39.54
C GLN A 24 -38.50 25.37 39.51
N ALA A 25 -37.98 24.84 38.40
CA ALA A 25 -36.57 24.48 38.29
C ALA A 25 -35.65 25.71 38.19
N ASP A 26 -34.46 25.58 38.76
CA ASP A 26 -33.33 26.48 38.51
C ASP A 26 -32.88 26.34 37.05
N THR A 27 -33.08 27.42 36.28
CA THR A 27 -32.78 27.45 34.85
C THR A 27 -31.29 27.36 34.54
N ASP A 28 -30.43 27.92 35.40
CA ASP A 28 -28.98 27.95 35.18
C ASP A 28 -28.36 26.58 35.44
N ARG A 29 -28.85 25.89 36.48
CA ARG A 29 -28.48 24.51 36.74
C ARG A 29 -28.97 23.58 35.62
N ALA A 30 -30.22 23.75 35.17
CA ALA A 30 -30.77 22.95 34.07
C ALA A 30 -29.99 23.15 32.76
N HIS A 31 -29.56 24.38 32.46
CA HIS A 31 -28.71 24.68 31.31
C HIS A 31 -27.34 24.01 31.41
N THR A 32 -26.72 24.04 32.59
CA THR A 32 -25.41 23.42 32.83
C THR A 32 -25.45 21.91 32.65
N GLU A 33 -26.48 21.24 33.21
CA GLU A 33 -26.65 19.80 33.07
C GLU A 33 -26.93 19.40 31.60
N LEU A 34 -27.77 20.16 30.88
CA LEU A 34 -28.04 19.93 29.47
C LEU A 34 -26.81 20.13 28.59
N TYR A 35 -26.02 21.17 28.85
CA TYR A 35 -24.76 21.41 28.15
C TYR A 35 -23.79 20.24 28.32
N ASN A 36 -23.54 19.82 29.56
CA ASN A 36 -22.63 18.73 29.86
C ASN A 36 -23.08 17.41 29.19
N ALA A 37 -24.38 17.12 29.20
CA ALA A 37 -24.94 15.95 28.54
C ALA A 37 -24.75 16.00 27.01
N ILE A 38 -25.09 17.12 26.38
CA ILE A 38 -24.98 17.27 24.91
C ILE A 38 -23.52 17.26 24.46
N SER A 39 -22.62 17.99 25.14
CA SER A 39 -21.19 18.03 24.80
C SER A 39 -20.49 16.69 24.99
N SER A 40 -20.89 15.91 26.01
CA SER A 40 -20.40 14.53 26.19
C SER A 40 -20.79 13.64 25.02
N GLN A 41 -22.03 13.76 24.53
CA GLN A 41 -22.50 13.01 23.37
C GLN A 41 -21.84 13.48 22.06
N GLU A 42 -21.61 14.79 21.88
CA GLU A 42 -20.85 15.33 20.74
C GLU A 42 -19.43 14.79 20.69
N THR A 43 -18.77 14.68 21.85
CA THR A 43 -17.39 14.17 21.95
C THR A 43 -17.33 12.68 21.67
N THR A 44 -18.29 11.92 22.22
CA THR A 44 -18.35 10.46 22.06
C THR A 44 -18.77 10.05 20.64
N HIS A 45 -19.63 10.87 20.01
CA HIS A 45 -20.23 10.59 18.71
C HIS A 45 -20.21 11.81 17.78
N PRO A 46 -19.02 12.23 17.29
CA PRO A 46 -18.86 13.47 16.51
C PRO A 46 -19.59 13.46 15.16
N GLU A 47 -19.94 12.27 14.64
CA GLU A 47 -20.69 12.10 13.40
C GLU A 47 -22.19 11.80 13.61
N ALA A 48 -22.69 11.89 14.86
CA ALA A 48 -24.11 11.71 15.15
C ALA A 48 -24.92 12.99 14.87
N ALA A 49 -26.14 12.82 14.37
CA ALA A 49 -27.11 13.90 14.32
C ALA A 49 -27.77 14.07 15.69
N LEU A 50 -27.66 15.26 16.27
CA LEU A 50 -28.21 15.59 17.59
C LEU A 50 -29.54 16.30 17.45
N ILE A 51 -30.54 15.79 18.16
CA ILE A 51 -31.89 16.36 18.24
C ILE A 51 -32.22 16.52 19.72
N THR A 52 -32.39 17.75 20.20
CA THR A 52 -32.80 18.04 21.58
C THR A 52 -34.19 18.64 21.54
N SER A 53 -35.17 17.96 22.12
CA SER A 53 -36.58 18.39 22.04
C SER A 53 -37.32 18.15 23.35
N GLY A 54 -38.29 19.01 23.64
CA GLY A 54 -39.15 18.85 24.82
C GLY A 54 -39.66 20.18 25.34
N ASP A 55 -40.14 20.20 26.57
CA ASP A 55 -40.68 21.38 27.24
C ASP A 55 -39.59 22.04 28.08
N PHE A 56 -39.23 23.27 27.73
CA PHE A 56 -38.17 24.02 28.37
C PHE A 56 -38.69 25.09 29.34
N ASN A 57 -39.99 25.30 29.44
CA ASN A 57 -40.59 26.39 30.20
C ASN A 57 -39.83 27.73 29.99
N ASN A 58 -39.29 28.35 31.04
CA ASN A 58 -38.60 29.65 30.95
C ASN A 58 -37.15 29.56 30.39
N ALA A 59 -36.68 28.36 30.03
CA ALA A 59 -35.28 28.11 29.68
C ALA A 59 -35.03 28.20 28.17
N ASN A 60 -34.02 29.01 27.77
CA ASN A 60 -33.63 29.14 26.37
C ASN A 60 -32.26 28.48 26.10
N LEU A 61 -32.27 27.32 25.44
CA LEU A 61 -31.05 26.52 25.17
C LEU A 61 -30.05 27.23 24.23
N ARG A 62 -30.50 28.21 23.45
CA ARG A 62 -29.61 29.00 22.58
C ARG A 62 -28.57 29.81 23.36
N LYS A 63 -28.84 30.14 24.63
CA LYS A 63 -27.89 30.87 25.49
C LYS A 63 -26.62 30.06 25.76
N VAL A 64 -26.72 28.73 25.79
CA VAL A 64 -25.62 27.84 26.22
C VAL A 64 -25.09 26.99 25.07
N LEU A 65 -25.90 26.72 24.04
CA LEU A 65 -25.50 25.99 22.84
C LEU A 65 -25.86 26.78 21.56
N PRO A 66 -25.10 27.83 21.21
CA PRO A 66 -25.41 28.70 20.07
C PRO A 66 -25.30 27.99 18.71
N LYS A 67 -24.63 26.82 18.66
CA LYS A 67 -24.48 26.00 17.46
C LYS A 67 -25.75 25.20 17.12
N LEU A 68 -26.70 25.10 18.04
CA LEU A 68 -27.98 24.44 17.80
C LEU A 68 -29.02 25.41 17.23
N TYR A 69 -29.79 24.91 16.26
CA TYR A 69 -30.82 25.66 15.57
C TYR A 69 -32.21 25.18 16.01
N GLN A 70 -33.04 26.10 16.50
CA GLN A 70 -34.43 25.84 16.88
C GLN A 70 -35.34 25.82 15.65
N HIS A 71 -36.24 24.83 15.56
CA HIS A 71 -37.16 24.65 14.42
C HIS A 71 -38.62 25.01 14.70
N ILE A 72 -39.03 25.08 15.97
CA ILE A 72 -40.39 25.47 16.37
C ILE A 72 -40.40 26.98 16.61
N GLN A 73 -41.31 27.70 15.95
CA GLN A 73 -41.37 29.17 15.97
C GLN A 73 -42.80 29.70 16.23
N PHE A 74 -43.70 28.87 16.74
CA PHE A 74 -45.10 29.21 16.99
C PHE A 74 -45.52 28.77 18.40
N ASN A 75 -46.50 29.44 18.99
CA ASN A 75 -46.97 29.16 20.35
C ASN A 75 -47.52 27.72 20.45
N THR A 76 -47.02 26.98 21.43
CA THR A 76 -47.34 25.56 21.66
C THR A 76 -48.33 25.36 22.80
N ARG A 77 -48.46 26.33 23.72
CA ARG A 77 -49.47 26.35 24.78
C ARG A 77 -49.99 27.78 24.99
N GLY A 78 -51.24 28.04 24.64
CA GLY A 78 -51.81 29.39 24.68
C GLY A 78 -50.97 30.39 23.87
N GLU A 79 -50.53 31.47 24.52
CA GLU A 79 -49.64 32.49 23.93
C GLU A 79 -48.14 32.22 24.14
N TRP A 80 -47.78 31.05 24.69
CA TRP A 80 -46.40 30.72 25.05
C TRP A 80 -45.80 29.64 24.14
N LEU A 81 -44.52 29.80 23.83
CA LEU A 81 -43.67 28.81 23.15
C LEU A 81 -42.86 28.08 24.22
N LEU A 82 -43.34 26.91 24.65
CA LEU A 82 -42.71 26.11 25.70
C LEU A 82 -41.97 24.88 25.13
N ASP A 83 -42.52 24.30 24.05
CA ASP A 83 -41.93 23.14 23.40
C ASP A 83 -40.92 23.57 22.34
N HIS A 84 -39.66 23.24 22.56
CA HIS A 84 -38.58 23.52 21.61
C HIS A 84 -38.04 22.24 21.00
N CYS A 85 -37.48 22.38 19.80
CA CYS A 85 -36.75 21.33 19.10
C CYS A 85 -35.53 21.98 18.45
N TYR A 86 -34.36 21.57 18.92
CA TYR A 86 -33.04 22.05 18.52
C TYR A 86 -32.28 20.96 17.78
N THR A 87 -31.54 21.32 16.74
CA THR A 87 -30.63 20.39 16.06
C THR A 87 -29.33 21.07 15.65
N SER A 88 -28.27 20.29 15.44
CA SER A 88 -26.98 20.79 14.91
C SER A 88 -27.04 21.27 13.44
N PHE A 89 -28.15 21.07 12.73
CA PHE A 89 -28.32 21.48 11.34
C PHE A 89 -29.39 22.56 11.17
N ARG A 90 -29.04 23.64 10.49
CA ARG A 90 -30.00 24.69 10.13
C ARG A 90 -31.04 24.14 9.15
N ASN A 91 -32.32 24.48 9.36
CA ASN A 91 -33.43 24.08 8.50
C ASN A 91 -33.56 22.55 8.31
N ALA A 92 -33.18 21.77 9.32
CA ALA A 92 -33.32 20.32 9.30
C ALA A 92 -34.78 19.88 9.20
N TYR A 93 -35.67 20.62 9.87
CA TYR A 93 -37.11 20.34 9.94
C TYR A 93 -37.95 21.58 9.65
N LYS A 94 -39.14 21.35 9.09
CA LYS A 94 -40.25 22.29 9.06
C LYS A 94 -41.27 21.86 10.11
N ALA A 95 -41.47 22.68 11.15
CA ALA A 95 -42.46 22.42 12.19
C ALA A 95 -43.86 22.89 11.75
N LEU A 96 -44.88 22.07 12.01
CA LEU A 96 -46.29 22.38 11.76
C LEU A 96 -47.12 22.14 13.03
N PRO A 97 -47.98 23.08 13.45
CA PRO A 97 -48.90 22.86 14.57
C PRO A 97 -50.01 21.89 14.17
N ARG A 98 -50.43 21.07 15.12
CA ARG A 98 -51.57 20.13 15.04
C ARG A 98 -52.44 20.28 16.29
N ALA A 99 -53.68 19.81 16.20
CA ALA A 99 -54.58 19.80 17.34
C ALA A 99 -53.94 19.03 18.53
N PRO A 100 -54.21 19.45 19.78
CA PRO A 100 -53.77 18.71 20.95
C PRO A 100 -54.18 17.24 20.91
N PHE A 101 -53.33 16.36 21.44
CA PHE A 101 -53.63 14.93 21.51
C PHE A 101 -54.38 14.64 22.82
N GLY A 102 -55.61 14.11 22.72
CA GLY A 102 -56.42 13.77 23.89
C GLY A 102 -56.78 15.01 24.74
N GLN A 103 -56.50 14.94 26.04
CA GLN A 103 -56.76 16.01 27.02
C GLN A 103 -55.57 16.97 27.22
N SER A 104 -54.54 16.91 26.36
CA SER A 104 -53.38 17.80 26.47
C SER A 104 -53.79 19.26 26.22
N ASP A 105 -53.22 20.18 27.00
CA ASP A 105 -53.32 21.62 26.81
C ASP A 105 -52.20 22.18 25.89
N HIS A 106 -51.29 21.32 25.42
CA HIS A 106 -50.28 21.65 24.41
C HIS A 106 -50.75 21.25 23.00
N ARG A 107 -50.40 22.08 22.01
CA ARG A 107 -50.56 21.74 20.58
C ARG A 107 -49.59 20.63 20.22
N SER A 108 -50.09 19.61 19.51
CA SER A 108 -49.22 18.59 18.93
C SER A 108 -48.34 19.20 17.83
N ILE A 109 -47.11 18.73 17.67
CA ILE A 109 -46.15 19.28 16.69
C ILE A 109 -45.74 18.21 15.69
N LEU A 110 -45.95 18.49 14.40
CA LEU A 110 -45.46 17.65 13.31
C LEU A 110 -44.17 18.24 12.73
N LEU A 111 -43.05 17.54 12.93
CA LEU A 111 -41.77 17.89 12.33
C LEU A 111 -41.58 17.16 10.99
N LEU A 112 -41.63 17.90 9.89
CA LEU A 112 -41.35 17.37 8.55
C LEU A 112 -39.86 17.55 8.21
N PRO A 113 -39.12 16.49 7.85
CA PRO A 113 -37.71 16.60 7.50
C PRO A 113 -37.52 17.37 6.18
N VAL A 114 -36.67 18.40 6.19
CA VAL A 114 -36.29 19.22 5.03
C VAL A 114 -34.81 19.05 4.68
N TYR A 115 -34.02 18.44 5.58
CA TYR A 115 -32.60 18.19 5.39
C TYR A 115 -32.30 17.43 4.08
N ARG A 116 -31.42 18.01 3.23
CA ARG A 116 -30.90 17.35 2.03
C ARG A 116 -29.49 16.87 2.26
N GLN A 117 -29.25 15.59 1.95
CA GLN A 117 -27.95 14.94 2.08
C GLN A 117 -26.84 15.73 1.37
N LYS A 118 -25.77 16.08 2.09
CA LYS A 118 -24.58 16.70 1.49
C LYS A 118 -23.69 15.59 0.92
N LEU A 119 -24.10 14.97 -0.18
CA LEU A 119 -23.17 14.14 -0.98
C LEU A 119 -21.98 15.03 -1.36
N LYS A 120 -20.80 14.79 -0.76
CA LYS A 120 -19.53 15.43 -1.11
C LYS A 120 -19.36 15.41 -2.63
N GLN A 121 -19.63 16.54 -3.27
CA GLN A 121 -19.33 16.77 -4.67
C GLN A 121 -17.85 17.14 -4.74
N GLU A 122 -16.97 16.14 -4.70
CA GLU A 122 -15.64 16.36 -5.24
C GLU A 122 -15.80 16.77 -6.72
N ALA A 123 -15.14 17.85 -7.11
CA ALA A 123 -15.26 18.37 -8.46
C ALA A 123 -14.81 17.29 -9.46
N PRO A 124 -15.54 17.08 -10.57
CA PRO A 124 -15.11 16.17 -11.62
C PRO A 124 -13.74 16.59 -12.17
N THR A 125 -12.83 15.62 -12.29
CA THR A 125 -11.50 15.85 -12.86
C THR A 125 -11.56 15.64 -14.37
N LEU A 126 -10.91 16.53 -15.12
CA LEU A 126 -10.69 16.31 -16.55
C LEU A 126 -9.43 15.46 -16.69
N ARG A 127 -9.54 14.33 -17.39
CA ARG A 127 -8.39 13.49 -17.72
C ARG A 127 -8.32 13.32 -19.23
N THR A 128 -7.20 13.71 -19.82
CA THR A 128 -6.89 13.38 -21.21
C THR A 128 -6.47 11.91 -21.27
N VAL A 129 -7.05 11.16 -22.20
CA VAL A 129 -6.74 9.75 -22.43
C VAL A 129 -6.47 9.56 -23.91
N HIS A 130 -5.35 8.91 -24.24
CA HIS A 130 -5.05 8.45 -25.59
C HIS A 130 -5.95 7.26 -25.94
N CYS A 131 -6.67 7.36 -27.05
CA CYS A 131 -7.57 6.32 -27.53
C CYS A 131 -6.85 5.42 -28.52
N TRP A 132 -6.20 4.37 -28.00
CA TRP A 132 -5.59 3.33 -28.81
C TRP A 132 -6.66 2.50 -29.52
N SER A 133 -6.62 2.47 -30.85
CA SER A 133 -7.43 1.59 -31.71
C SER A 133 -6.52 0.72 -32.56
N ASP A 134 -7.02 -0.42 -33.04
CA ASP A 134 -6.29 -1.30 -33.97
C ASP A 134 -5.80 -0.52 -35.20
N GLN A 135 -6.60 0.44 -35.67
CA GLN A 135 -6.22 1.36 -36.75
C GLN A 135 -5.05 2.26 -36.36
N SER A 136 -5.06 2.86 -35.16
CA SER A 136 -3.97 3.72 -34.69
C SER A 136 -2.68 2.91 -34.53
N GLU A 137 -2.78 1.66 -34.07
CA GLU A 137 -1.63 0.76 -33.94
C GLU A 137 -1.04 0.37 -35.31
N SER A 138 -1.88 0.03 -36.29
CA SER A 138 -1.44 -0.24 -37.67
C SER A 138 -0.75 0.97 -38.30
N MET A 139 -1.34 2.16 -38.18
CA MET A 139 -0.78 3.39 -38.74
C MET A 139 0.58 3.75 -38.13
N LEU A 140 0.76 3.53 -36.81
CA LEU A 140 2.06 3.67 -36.16
C LEU A 140 3.06 2.64 -36.67
N GLN A 141 2.63 1.39 -36.83
CA GLN A 141 3.49 0.34 -37.35
C GLN A 141 3.98 0.66 -38.76
N ASP A 142 3.09 1.13 -39.64
CA ASP A 142 3.45 1.56 -40.99
C ASP A 142 4.40 2.75 -40.97
N CYS A 143 4.14 3.75 -40.12
CA CYS A 143 5.02 4.89 -39.93
C CYS A 143 6.44 4.45 -39.54
N PHE A 144 6.59 3.55 -38.57
CA PHE A 144 7.89 3.06 -38.11
C PHE A 144 8.58 2.12 -39.10
N ASN A 145 7.83 1.36 -39.91
CA ASN A 145 8.38 0.50 -40.96
C ASN A 145 9.02 1.31 -42.10
N HIS A 146 8.47 2.48 -42.42
CA HIS A 146 8.94 3.34 -43.53
C HIS A 146 9.89 4.46 -43.07
N THR A 147 10.17 4.53 -41.77
CA THR A 147 11.14 5.49 -41.24
C THR A 147 12.56 4.99 -41.50
N ASP A 148 13.39 5.82 -42.12
CA ASP A 148 14.83 5.60 -42.19
C ASP A 148 15.49 5.98 -40.85
N TRP A 149 15.72 4.98 -40.01
CA TRP A 149 16.30 5.18 -38.68
C TRP A 149 17.78 5.57 -38.71
N GLU A 150 18.52 5.29 -39.79
CA GLU A 150 19.95 5.61 -39.89
C GLU A 150 20.18 7.11 -40.12
N MET A 151 19.20 7.82 -40.69
CA MET A 151 19.22 9.28 -40.81
C MET A 151 19.40 9.95 -39.44
N PHE A 152 18.70 9.49 -38.41
CA PHE A 152 18.83 10.04 -37.05
C PHE A 152 20.21 9.83 -36.46
N ARG A 153 20.85 8.70 -36.79
CA ARG A 153 22.20 8.39 -36.33
C ARG A 153 23.25 9.24 -37.04
N THR A 154 23.07 9.45 -38.35
CA THR A 154 23.98 10.25 -39.18
C THR A 154 23.89 11.74 -38.85
N ALA A 155 22.70 12.22 -38.46
CA ALA A 155 22.46 13.62 -38.15
C ALA A 155 22.81 14.04 -36.70
N ALA A 156 23.15 13.10 -35.83
CA ALA A 156 23.41 13.37 -34.42
C ALA A 156 24.92 13.37 -34.12
N ASP A 157 25.38 14.38 -33.37
CA ASP A 157 26.80 14.51 -33.01
C ASP A 157 27.17 13.61 -31.82
N ASN A 158 26.20 13.32 -30.97
CA ASN A 158 26.39 12.55 -29.75
C ASN A 158 25.20 11.62 -29.44
N ILE A 159 25.35 10.79 -28.41
CA ILE A 159 24.35 9.79 -28.07
C ILE A 159 23.06 10.41 -27.50
N ASP A 160 23.15 11.57 -26.84
CA ASP A 160 22.00 12.28 -26.30
C ASP A 160 21.13 12.80 -27.43
N GLU A 161 21.72 13.51 -28.40
CA GLU A 161 21.00 14.00 -29.59
C GLU A 161 20.39 12.88 -30.41
N TYR A 162 21.12 11.78 -30.61
CA TYR A 162 20.61 10.62 -31.33
C TYR A 162 19.38 10.04 -30.62
N THR A 163 19.49 9.82 -29.31
CA THR A 163 18.42 9.22 -28.51
C THR A 163 17.21 10.16 -28.39
N ASP A 164 17.44 11.44 -28.14
CA ASP A 164 16.39 12.46 -28.02
C ASP A 164 15.64 12.66 -29.34
N SER A 165 16.34 12.62 -30.47
CA SER A 165 15.72 12.73 -31.80
C SER A 165 14.86 11.51 -32.11
N VAL A 166 15.35 10.30 -31.84
CA VAL A 166 14.58 9.05 -32.02
C VAL A 166 13.36 9.04 -31.10
N CYS A 167 13.53 9.31 -29.81
CA CYS A 167 12.43 9.36 -28.86
C CYS A 167 11.42 10.46 -29.21
N GLY A 168 11.90 11.65 -29.58
CA GLY A 168 11.10 12.79 -30.01
C GLY A 168 10.25 12.48 -31.25
N PHE A 169 10.84 11.81 -32.24
CA PHE A 169 10.13 11.36 -33.43
C PHE A 169 9.04 10.33 -33.09
N ILE A 170 9.37 9.32 -32.28
CA ILE A 170 8.38 8.31 -31.83
C ILE A 170 7.22 8.99 -31.10
N LYS A 171 7.50 9.92 -30.19
CA LYS A 171 6.45 10.67 -29.49
C LYS A 171 5.58 11.46 -30.46
N LYS A 172 6.19 12.16 -31.42
CA LYS A 172 5.46 12.89 -32.45
C LYS A 172 4.53 11.98 -33.26
N CYS A 173 5.02 10.83 -33.73
CA CYS A 173 4.19 9.86 -34.44
C CYS A 173 3.00 9.40 -33.57
N VAL A 174 3.23 9.13 -32.29
CA VAL A 174 2.15 8.76 -31.35
C VAL A 174 1.16 9.89 -31.17
N ASP A 175 1.62 11.13 -30.99
CA ASP A 175 0.75 12.30 -30.80
C ASP A 175 -0.07 12.62 -32.07
N ASP A 176 0.50 12.40 -33.26
CA ASP A 176 -0.15 12.64 -34.55
C ASP A 176 -1.17 11.54 -34.92
N VAL A 177 -0.88 10.29 -34.59
CA VAL A 177 -1.71 9.13 -34.98
C VAL A 177 -2.73 8.76 -33.92
N VAL A 178 -2.41 8.89 -32.63
CA VAL A 178 -3.27 8.40 -31.53
C VAL A 178 -4.15 9.54 -31.00
N PRO A 179 -5.46 9.53 -31.30
CA PRO A 179 -6.34 10.62 -30.92
C PRO A 179 -6.46 10.73 -29.39
N SER A 180 -6.31 11.95 -28.89
CA SER A 180 -6.51 12.28 -27.48
C SER A 180 -7.96 12.70 -27.22
N LYS A 181 -8.57 12.15 -26.18
CA LYS A 181 -9.92 12.54 -25.74
C LYS A 181 -9.90 13.01 -24.30
N THR A 182 -10.44 14.20 -24.05
CA THR A 182 -10.68 14.70 -22.69
C THR A 182 -11.93 14.04 -22.14
N VAL A 183 -11.74 13.22 -21.10
CA VAL A 183 -12.82 12.54 -20.39
C VAL A 183 -13.00 13.19 -19.03
N LYS A 184 -14.21 13.69 -18.78
CA LYS A 184 -14.62 14.17 -17.46
C LYS A 184 -14.92 12.99 -16.55
N VAL A 185 -14.09 12.78 -15.53
CA VAL A 185 -14.19 11.69 -14.56
C VAL A 185 -14.83 12.22 -13.30
N TYR A 186 -15.99 11.66 -12.94
CA TYR A 186 -16.65 12.02 -11.69
C TYR A 186 -16.20 11.09 -10.55
N PRO A 187 -15.91 11.60 -9.34
CA PRO A 187 -15.42 10.80 -8.21
C PRO A 187 -16.34 9.63 -7.81
N ASN A 188 -17.65 9.76 -8.05
CA ASN A 188 -18.65 8.73 -7.77
C ASN A 188 -19.21 8.09 -9.06
N GLN A 189 -18.49 8.17 -10.18
CA GLN A 189 -18.97 7.59 -11.43
C GLN A 189 -19.06 6.07 -11.29
N LYS A 190 -20.30 5.58 -11.28
CA LYS A 190 -20.53 4.13 -11.18
C LYS A 190 -20.00 3.47 -12.46
N PRO A 191 -19.16 2.42 -12.36
CA PRO A 191 -18.49 1.83 -13.51
C PRO A 191 -19.43 1.31 -14.60
N TRP A 192 -20.68 0.96 -14.23
CA TRP A 192 -21.73 0.50 -15.14
C TRP A 192 -22.44 1.64 -15.90
N ILE A 193 -22.07 2.91 -15.71
CA ILE A 193 -22.62 4.04 -16.49
C ILE A 193 -21.87 4.13 -17.82
N ASN A 194 -22.29 3.28 -18.76
CA ASN A 194 -21.77 3.20 -20.14
C ASN A 194 -22.47 4.22 -21.07
N ARG A 195 -22.11 4.22 -22.37
CA ARG A 195 -22.67 5.12 -23.39
C ARG A 195 -24.21 5.01 -23.44
N ASP A 196 -24.74 3.80 -23.42
CA ASP A 196 -26.17 3.53 -23.57
C ASP A 196 -26.97 4.06 -22.38
N VAL A 197 -26.45 3.92 -21.16
CA VAL A 197 -27.07 4.52 -19.96
C VAL A 197 -27.07 6.04 -20.06
N ARG A 198 -26.00 6.67 -20.57
CA ARG A 198 -25.95 8.13 -20.75
C ARG A 198 -26.94 8.62 -21.81
N MET A 199 -27.07 7.89 -22.92
CA MET A 199 -28.05 8.20 -23.96
C MET A 199 -29.49 8.08 -23.45
N ALA A 200 -29.82 7.00 -22.73
CA ALA A 200 -31.13 6.82 -22.13
C ALA A 200 -31.45 7.90 -21.07
N LEU A 201 -30.43 8.36 -20.34
CA LEU A 201 -30.58 9.41 -19.32
C LEU A 201 -30.78 10.79 -19.97
N ALA A 202 -30.09 11.08 -21.08
CA ALA A 202 -30.31 12.26 -21.91
C ALA A 202 -31.72 12.28 -22.51
N ALA A 203 -32.19 11.16 -23.08
CA ALA A 203 -33.54 11.03 -23.63
C ALA A 203 -34.63 11.28 -22.58
N ARG A 204 -34.48 10.71 -21.36
CA ARG A 204 -35.41 10.95 -20.25
C ARG A 204 -35.40 12.39 -19.78
N ASN A 205 -34.24 13.04 -19.72
CA ASN A 205 -34.15 14.45 -19.33
C ASN A 205 -34.75 15.37 -20.39
N SER A 206 -34.55 15.08 -21.68
CA SER A 206 -35.19 15.81 -22.78
C SER A 206 -36.72 15.68 -22.71
N ALA A 207 -37.25 14.49 -22.48
CA ALA A 207 -38.68 14.24 -22.32
C ALA A 207 -39.27 14.88 -21.05
N PHE A 208 -38.46 15.09 -20.01
CA PHE A 208 -38.86 15.82 -18.81
C PHE A 208 -38.97 17.32 -19.07
N VAL A 209 -38.01 17.89 -19.83
CA VAL A 209 -37.99 19.31 -20.19
C VAL A 209 -39.12 19.67 -21.16
N SER A 210 -39.48 18.75 -22.07
CA SER A 210 -40.59 18.96 -23.01
C SER A 210 -41.99 18.81 -22.39
N ALA A 211 -42.09 18.55 -21.08
CA ALA A 211 -43.33 18.34 -20.32
C ALA A 211 -44.28 17.24 -20.87
N ASN A 212 -43.82 16.39 -21.80
CA ASN A 212 -44.61 15.29 -22.34
C ASN A 212 -44.59 14.09 -21.37
N THR A 213 -45.73 13.86 -20.72
CA THR A 213 -45.87 12.85 -19.66
C THR A 213 -45.76 11.42 -20.19
N LEU A 214 -46.17 11.14 -21.43
CA LEU A 214 -46.11 9.81 -22.03
C LEU A 214 -44.67 9.47 -22.44
N ASP A 215 -44.00 10.37 -23.13
CA ASP A 215 -42.61 10.22 -23.55
C ASP A 215 -41.67 10.10 -22.33
N TYR A 216 -41.94 10.87 -21.28
CA TYR A 216 -41.19 10.77 -20.04
C TYR A 216 -41.36 9.40 -19.38
N LYS A 217 -42.59 8.85 -19.31
CA LYS A 217 -42.83 7.51 -18.77
C LYS A 217 -42.09 6.43 -19.57
N TYR A 218 -42.15 6.50 -20.90
CA TYR A 218 -41.46 5.57 -21.79
C TYR A 218 -39.93 5.67 -21.64
N ALA A 219 -39.37 6.88 -21.73
CA ALA A 219 -37.94 7.11 -21.59
C ALA A 219 -37.42 6.71 -20.19
N ASN A 220 -38.21 6.91 -19.13
CA ASN A 220 -37.87 6.48 -17.78
C ASN A 220 -37.91 4.94 -17.62
N TYR A 221 -38.86 4.26 -18.27
CA TYR A 221 -38.87 2.80 -18.34
C TYR A 221 -37.64 2.25 -19.06
N GLN A 222 -37.32 2.80 -20.23
CA GLN A 222 -36.13 2.40 -21.00
C GLN A 222 -34.85 2.65 -20.21
N LEU A 223 -34.72 3.81 -19.55
CA LEU A 223 -33.59 4.11 -18.66
C LEU A 223 -33.44 3.05 -17.57
N ARG A 224 -34.53 2.65 -16.90
CA ARG A 224 -34.48 1.59 -15.87
C ARG A 224 -34.05 0.25 -16.44
N LYS A 225 -34.54 -0.13 -17.63
CA LYS A 225 -34.17 -1.37 -18.33
C LYS A 225 -32.68 -1.35 -18.71
N THR A 226 -32.20 -0.28 -19.31
CA THR A 226 -30.79 -0.09 -19.70
C THR A 226 -29.86 -0.09 -18.50
N ILE A 227 -30.24 0.57 -17.39
CA ILE A 227 -29.48 0.50 -16.13
C ILE A 227 -29.41 -0.93 -15.59
N LYS A 228 -30.52 -1.68 -15.64
CA LYS A 228 -30.55 -3.07 -15.17
C LYS A 228 -29.64 -3.96 -16.03
N SER A 229 -29.64 -3.77 -17.35
CA SER A 229 -28.76 -4.47 -18.28
C SER A 229 -27.29 -4.12 -18.04
N ALA A 230 -26.95 -2.83 -18.02
CA ALA A 230 -25.59 -2.36 -17.81
C ALA A 230 -24.99 -2.78 -16.45
N LYS A 231 -25.82 -2.87 -15.39
CA LYS A 231 -25.40 -3.44 -14.10
C LYS A 231 -25.13 -4.93 -14.17
N ARG A 232 -25.89 -5.69 -14.98
CA ARG A 232 -25.68 -7.12 -15.19
C ARG A 232 -24.41 -7.34 -16.01
N GLU A 233 -24.28 -6.68 -17.14
CA GLU A 233 -23.09 -6.76 -17.99
C GLU A 233 -21.82 -6.35 -17.26
N TYR A 234 -21.87 -5.28 -16.46
CA TYR A 234 -20.75 -4.89 -15.61
C TYR A 234 -20.43 -5.95 -14.55
N ARG A 235 -21.45 -6.56 -13.94
CA ARG A 235 -21.25 -7.69 -13.02
C ARG A 235 -20.54 -8.82 -13.77
N ASP A 236 -21.10 -9.31 -14.86
CA ASP A 236 -20.56 -10.42 -15.63
C ASP A 236 -19.13 -10.15 -16.11
N ARG A 237 -18.83 -8.93 -16.55
CA ARG A 237 -17.47 -8.48 -16.92
C ARG A 237 -16.52 -8.45 -15.74
N VAL A 238 -16.97 -7.94 -14.58
CA VAL A 238 -16.19 -8.04 -13.34
C VAL A 238 -15.93 -9.51 -13.08
N GLU A 239 -16.96 -10.37 -13.07
CA GLU A 239 -16.86 -11.81 -12.80
C GLU A 239 -15.87 -12.54 -13.73
N GLN A 240 -15.87 -12.21 -15.03
CA GLN A 240 -14.92 -12.74 -16.02
C GLN A 240 -13.47 -12.27 -15.80
N GLN A 241 -13.27 -11.14 -15.12
CA GLN A 241 -11.94 -10.58 -14.84
C GLN A 241 -11.38 -10.96 -13.45
N LEU A 242 -12.11 -11.78 -12.69
CA LEU A 242 -11.76 -12.17 -11.31
C LEU A 242 -10.67 -13.24 -11.20
N ASP A 243 -10.16 -13.75 -12.32
CA ASP A 243 -8.94 -14.57 -12.32
C ASP A 243 -7.67 -13.71 -12.15
N ASN A 244 -7.79 -12.37 -12.17
CA ASN A 244 -6.70 -11.45 -11.84
C ASN A 244 -6.89 -10.83 -10.42
N PRO A 245 -6.03 -11.15 -9.44
CA PRO A 245 -6.17 -10.68 -8.05
C PRO A 245 -6.22 -9.15 -7.88
N ARG A 246 -5.52 -8.38 -8.73
CA ARG A 246 -5.50 -6.91 -8.66
C ARG A 246 -6.82 -6.30 -9.13
N ARG A 247 -7.35 -6.78 -10.26
CA ARG A 247 -8.65 -6.33 -10.79
C ARG A 247 -9.79 -6.79 -9.90
N MET A 248 -9.68 -7.99 -9.33
CA MET A 248 -10.55 -8.46 -8.26
C MET A 248 -10.58 -7.49 -7.08
N TRP A 249 -9.43 -7.13 -6.51
CA TRP A 249 -9.39 -6.21 -5.37
C TRP A 249 -10.01 -4.84 -5.70
N GLN A 250 -9.78 -4.31 -6.90
CA GLN A 250 -10.41 -3.07 -7.36
C GLN A 250 -11.93 -3.19 -7.49
N GLY A 251 -12.42 -4.27 -8.10
CA GLY A 251 -13.85 -4.57 -8.22
C GLY A 251 -14.51 -4.74 -6.86
N LEU A 252 -13.86 -5.44 -5.94
CA LEU A 252 -14.32 -5.66 -4.57
C LEU A 252 -14.38 -4.36 -3.75
N ASN A 253 -13.37 -3.49 -3.84
CA ASN A 253 -13.41 -2.19 -3.15
C ASN A 253 -14.56 -1.33 -3.66
N THR A 254 -14.84 -1.40 -4.96
CA THR A 254 -15.96 -0.71 -5.59
C THR A 254 -17.31 -1.27 -5.12
N ILE A 255 -17.44 -2.60 -5.01
CA ILE A 255 -18.68 -3.26 -4.55
C ILE A 255 -18.91 -3.05 -3.05
N ALA A 256 -17.84 -3.07 -2.26
CA ALA A 256 -17.90 -2.91 -0.82
C ALA A 256 -18.07 -1.44 -0.38
N ASP A 257 -18.05 -0.47 -1.30
CA ASP A 257 -17.86 0.96 -0.99
C ASP A 257 -16.67 1.17 -0.03
N PHE A 258 -15.64 0.32 -0.13
CA PHE A 258 -14.46 0.40 0.73
C PHE A 258 -13.59 1.58 0.29
N ARG A 259 -13.78 2.71 0.96
CA ARG A 259 -12.85 3.83 0.91
C ARG A 259 -11.83 3.60 1.99
N GLY A 260 -10.56 3.39 1.61
CA GLY A 260 -9.49 3.56 2.59
C GLY A 260 -9.59 4.96 3.17
N ASN A 261 -9.36 5.12 4.48
CA ASN A 261 -9.13 6.42 5.08
C ASN A 261 -7.80 6.97 4.53
N ILE A 262 -7.84 7.47 3.31
CA ILE A 262 -6.77 8.31 2.78
C ILE A 262 -7.35 9.71 2.93
N SER A 263 -6.96 10.39 4.01
CA SER A 263 -7.02 11.85 4.01
C SER A 263 -6.26 12.28 2.77
N THR A 264 -6.96 12.81 1.77
CA THR A 264 -6.32 13.43 0.60
C THR A 264 -5.56 14.62 1.15
N PRO A 265 -4.21 14.56 1.22
CA PRO A 265 -3.47 15.71 1.70
C PRO A 265 -3.68 16.85 0.70
N GLN A 266 -3.79 18.07 1.21
CA GLN A 266 -3.88 19.24 0.33
C GLN A 266 -2.64 19.26 -0.57
N THR A 267 -2.85 19.08 -1.87
CA THR A 267 -1.78 19.15 -2.88
C THR A 267 -1.46 20.61 -3.13
N SER A 268 -0.32 21.10 -2.62
CA SER A 268 0.19 22.44 -2.89
C SER A 268 1.51 22.37 -3.66
N VAL A 269 1.82 23.45 -4.39
CA VAL A 269 3.11 23.62 -5.06
C VAL A 269 4.26 23.60 -4.05
N SER A 270 4.07 24.23 -2.87
CA SER A 270 5.06 24.21 -1.80
C SER A 270 5.39 22.79 -1.35
N LEU A 271 4.38 21.93 -1.15
CA LEU A 271 4.60 20.56 -0.71
C LEU A 271 5.37 19.73 -1.76
N SER A 272 5.12 19.94 -3.06
CA SER A 272 5.90 19.25 -4.09
C SER A 272 7.38 19.68 -4.10
N GLU A 273 7.68 20.95 -3.85
CA GLU A 273 9.06 21.44 -3.73
C GLU A 273 9.72 20.94 -2.44
N ASP A 274 9.03 21.04 -1.30
CA ASP A 274 9.52 20.56 -0.01
C ASP A 274 9.87 19.08 -0.06
N LEU A 275 9.02 18.26 -0.70
CA LEU A 275 9.29 16.85 -0.92
C LEU A 275 10.48 16.63 -1.86
N ASN A 276 10.62 17.44 -2.90
CA ASN A 276 11.71 17.31 -3.85
C ASN A 276 13.06 17.61 -3.19
N VAL A 277 13.14 18.72 -2.44
CA VAL A 277 14.31 19.08 -1.61
C VAL A 277 14.56 18.00 -0.56
N PHE A 278 13.51 17.54 0.11
CA PHE A 278 13.63 16.49 1.12
C PHE A 278 14.21 15.20 0.56
N TYR A 279 13.75 14.73 -0.61
CA TYR A 279 14.30 13.52 -1.23
C TYR A 279 15.73 13.71 -1.75
N ALA A 280 16.11 14.92 -2.13
CA ALA A 280 17.44 15.28 -2.59
C ALA A 280 18.46 15.56 -1.46
N ARG A 281 18.02 15.61 -0.19
CA ARG A 281 18.86 16.01 0.97
C ARG A 281 20.17 15.25 1.16
N PHE A 282 20.31 14.06 0.57
CA PHE A 282 21.52 13.25 0.67
C PHE A 282 22.57 13.59 -0.39
N ASP A 283 22.23 14.46 -1.35
CA ASP A 283 23.15 14.99 -2.34
C ASP A 283 23.84 16.24 -1.74
N THR A 284 25.02 16.08 -1.13
CA THR A 284 25.78 17.20 -0.57
C THR A 284 26.44 18.03 -1.68
N ALA A 285 25.84 19.19 -1.95
CA ALA A 285 26.36 20.41 -2.57
C ALA A 285 27.53 20.28 -3.57
N ASN A 286 27.20 20.32 -4.88
CA ASN A 286 27.78 21.32 -5.78
C ASN A 286 27.05 21.36 -7.15
N ILE A 287 26.85 22.59 -7.64
CA ILE A 287 26.67 22.97 -9.06
C ILE A 287 25.22 23.15 -9.56
N THR A 288 24.85 24.44 -9.57
CA THR A 288 24.03 25.23 -10.52
C THR A 288 22.80 24.60 -11.18
N ARG A 289 21.66 25.24 -10.89
CA ARG A 289 20.48 25.32 -11.75
C ARG A 289 20.89 25.77 -13.16
N LEU A 290 20.62 24.94 -14.16
CA LEU A 290 20.58 25.32 -15.58
C LEU A 290 19.36 24.67 -16.27
N ASP A 291 19.00 25.27 -17.39
CA ASP A 291 17.64 25.56 -17.85
C ASP A 291 16.70 24.44 -18.28
N ARG A 292 15.44 24.87 -18.45
CA ARG A 292 14.26 24.14 -18.95
C ARG A 292 14.57 23.30 -20.18
N VAL A 293 14.46 21.97 -20.04
CA VAL A 293 14.33 21.02 -21.16
C VAL A 293 12.88 20.56 -21.25
N ARG A 294 12.37 20.43 -22.48
CA ARG A 294 11.01 19.95 -22.76
C ARG A 294 10.81 18.54 -22.21
N ILE A 295 9.80 18.39 -21.36
CA ILE A 295 9.44 17.12 -20.71
C ILE A 295 8.77 16.22 -21.75
N MET A 296 9.32 15.04 -21.99
CA MET A 296 8.59 13.97 -22.65
C MET A 296 7.69 13.29 -21.61
N ASP A 297 6.38 13.51 -21.70
CA ASP A 297 5.38 12.71 -20.99
C ASP A 297 5.58 11.21 -21.21
N ASP A 298 5.27 10.44 -20.16
CA ASP A 298 5.24 8.97 -20.12
C ASP A 298 4.65 8.41 -21.43
N VAL A 299 5.47 7.82 -22.30
CA VAL A 299 4.98 6.91 -23.34
C VAL A 299 4.22 5.81 -22.61
N ASN A 300 2.90 5.77 -22.78
CA ASN A 300 2.04 4.86 -22.04
C ASN A 300 2.48 3.41 -22.25
N ALA A 301 2.42 2.61 -21.18
CA ALA A 301 2.77 1.20 -21.17
C ALA A 301 1.75 0.34 -21.94
N TYR A 302 1.78 0.36 -23.27
CA TYR A 302 1.15 -0.65 -24.13
C TYR A 302 2.00 -0.89 -25.39
N THR A 303 2.22 -2.20 -25.67
CA THR A 303 2.84 -2.85 -26.83
C THR A 303 4.30 -2.49 -27.22
N VAL A 304 5.25 -3.06 -26.47
CA VAL A 304 6.56 -3.54 -27.01
C VAL A 304 6.51 -5.08 -27.17
N SER A 305 5.32 -5.63 -27.41
CA SER A 305 5.16 -7.02 -27.82
C SER A 305 4.92 -6.96 -29.31
N GLU A 306 5.90 -7.41 -30.10
CA GLU A 306 5.85 -7.58 -31.57
C GLU A 306 6.07 -6.36 -32.48
N LYS A 307 7.10 -5.52 -32.22
CA LYS A 307 7.47 -4.43 -33.16
C LYS A 307 8.92 -4.53 -33.63
N LYS A 308 9.15 -5.25 -34.75
CA LYS A 308 10.47 -5.43 -35.40
C LYS A 308 11.24 -4.13 -35.73
N PRO A 309 10.61 -2.98 -36.10
CA PRO A 309 11.38 -1.79 -36.53
C PRO A 309 12.06 -1.06 -35.39
N LEU A 310 11.36 -0.89 -34.26
CA LEU A 310 11.90 -0.15 -33.10
C LEU A 310 13.01 -0.91 -32.40
N ALA A 311 13.01 -2.25 -32.49
CA ALA A 311 14.05 -3.08 -31.90
C ALA A 311 15.44 -2.75 -32.47
N GLY A 312 15.55 -2.53 -33.79
CA GLY A 312 16.83 -2.23 -34.46
C GLY A 312 17.44 -0.91 -33.98
N VAL A 313 16.66 0.18 -34.00
CA VAL A 313 17.16 1.50 -33.58
C VAL A 313 17.55 1.53 -32.10
N PHE A 314 16.73 0.94 -31.20
CA PHE A 314 17.07 0.89 -29.78
C PHE A 314 18.24 -0.05 -29.49
N MET A 315 18.39 -1.15 -30.23
CA MET A 315 19.59 -2.01 -30.14
C MET A 315 20.85 -1.22 -30.47
N ASN A 316 20.83 -0.41 -31.53
CA ASN A 316 21.95 0.46 -31.89
C ASN A 316 22.27 1.48 -30.80
N ILE A 317 21.24 2.14 -30.24
CA ILE A 317 21.39 3.09 -29.12
C ILE A 317 22.00 2.39 -27.89
N PHE A 318 21.48 1.21 -27.52
CA PHE A 318 21.97 0.46 -26.34
C PHE A 318 23.41 0.01 -26.51
N ASN A 319 23.77 -0.53 -27.69
CA ASN A 319 25.14 -0.95 -27.98
C ASN A 319 26.11 0.24 -27.98
N LEU A 320 25.69 1.39 -28.53
CA LEU A 320 26.48 2.61 -28.51
C LEU A 320 26.66 3.16 -27.10
N SER A 321 25.60 3.08 -26.28
CA SER A 321 25.63 3.49 -24.87
C SER A 321 26.61 2.63 -24.07
N LEU A 322 26.55 1.32 -24.22
CA LEU A 322 27.47 0.39 -23.55
C LEU A 322 28.91 0.55 -24.03
N SER A 323 29.13 0.68 -25.34
CA SER A 323 30.50 0.80 -25.89
C SER A 323 31.18 2.10 -25.47
N LYS A 324 30.42 3.20 -25.38
CA LYS A 324 30.92 4.50 -24.88
C LYS A 324 30.90 4.62 -23.35
N SER A 325 30.27 3.69 -22.64
CA SER A 325 30.02 3.79 -21.19
C SER A 325 29.25 5.06 -20.79
N VAL A 326 28.35 5.54 -21.65
CA VAL A 326 27.56 6.76 -21.44
C VAL A 326 26.07 6.45 -21.61
N VAL A 327 25.26 6.82 -20.63
CA VAL A 327 23.80 6.66 -20.63
C VAL A 327 23.15 7.93 -21.16
N PRO A 328 22.25 7.82 -22.16
CA PRO A 328 21.48 8.96 -22.64
C PRO A 328 20.76 9.71 -21.51
N ALA A 329 20.86 11.03 -21.47
CA ALA A 329 20.32 11.89 -20.43
C ALA A 329 18.80 11.75 -20.28
N CYS A 330 18.08 11.48 -21.37
CA CYS A 330 16.63 11.23 -21.32
C CYS A 330 16.29 9.91 -20.62
N PHE A 331 17.17 8.91 -20.61
CA PHE A 331 16.99 7.66 -19.86
C PHE A 331 17.21 7.85 -18.35
N LYS A 332 18.02 8.85 -17.96
CA LYS A 332 18.33 9.20 -16.57
C LYS A 332 17.28 10.09 -15.89
N MET A 333 16.19 10.42 -16.58
CA MET A 333 15.10 11.24 -16.03
C MET A 333 14.12 10.42 -15.18
N ALA A 334 13.66 10.98 -14.07
CA ALA A 334 12.67 10.35 -13.20
C ALA A 334 11.58 11.32 -12.73
N THR A 335 10.31 10.91 -12.86
CA THR A 335 9.21 11.58 -12.17
C THR A 335 8.91 10.85 -10.87
N ILE A 336 9.16 11.51 -9.74
CA ILE A 336 8.88 10.98 -8.40
C ILE A 336 7.40 11.20 -8.09
N VAL A 337 6.68 10.12 -7.83
CA VAL A 337 5.31 10.14 -7.33
C VAL A 337 5.32 9.75 -5.85
N PRO A 338 5.08 10.70 -4.93
CA PRO A 338 5.02 10.42 -3.49
C PRO A 338 3.83 9.53 -3.15
N VAL A 339 4.08 8.45 -2.40
CA VAL A 339 3.03 7.54 -1.90
C VAL A 339 3.04 7.53 -0.36
N PRO A 340 1.89 7.76 0.32
CA PRO A 340 1.83 7.68 1.77
C PRO A 340 2.18 6.28 2.31
N LYS A 341 3.03 6.21 3.34
CA LYS A 341 3.38 4.98 4.04
C LYS A 341 2.28 4.51 5.00
N SER A 342 1.46 5.45 5.48
CA SER A 342 0.36 5.22 6.42
C SER A 342 -0.84 6.10 6.07
N SER A 343 -1.98 5.88 6.73
CA SER A 343 -3.19 6.69 6.58
C SER A 343 -3.08 8.07 7.22
N THR A 344 -2.12 8.28 8.12
CA THR A 344 -1.93 9.51 8.89
C THR A 344 -0.54 10.04 8.62
N ILE A 345 -0.46 11.11 7.86
CA ILE A 345 0.80 11.77 7.47
C ILE A 345 1.08 12.85 8.50
N THR A 346 2.21 12.73 9.18
CA THR A 346 2.67 13.67 10.21
C THR A 346 3.95 14.39 9.83
N SER A 347 4.75 13.79 8.95
CA SER A 347 6.03 14.33 8.50
C SER A 347 6.32 13.98 7.04
N LEU A 348 7.32 14.65 6.44
CA LEU A 348 7.80 14.33 5.09
C LEU A 348 8.35 12.89 4.98
N ASN A 349 8.83 12.32 6.09
CA ASN A 349 9.28 10.93 6.19
C ASN A 349 8.16 9.91 5.97
N ASP A 350 6.90 10.29 6.14
CA ASP A 350 5.74 9.41 5.91
C ASP A 350 5.42 9.24 4.43
N TRP A 351 6.13 9.92 3.54
CA TRP A 351 6.02 9.76 2.10
C TRP A 351 7.14 8.86 1.55
N ARG A 352 6.76 7.97 0.64
CA ARG A 352 7.69 7.13 -0.12
C ARG A 352 7.89 7.72 -1.52
N PRO A 353 9.12 8.02 -1.94
CA PRO A 353 9.38 8.44 -3.31
C PRO A 353 9.28 7.23 -4.24
N VAL A 354 8.33 7.20 -5.18
CA VAL A 354 8.28 6.18 -6.24
C VAL A 354 8.73 6.82 -7.55
N ALA A 355 9.87 6.40 -8.07
CA ALA A 355 10.44 6.90 -9.32
C ALA A 355 9.78 6.23 -10.52
N LEU A 356 9.20 7.04 -11.40
CA LEU A 356 8.77 6.65 -12.73
C LEU A 356 9.86 7.01 -13.73
N THR A 357 10.56 6.00 -14.23
CA THR A 357 11.55 6.14 -15.31
C THR A 357 10.98 5.74 -16.68
N PRO A 358 11.57 6.25 -17.78
CA PRO A 358 11.17 5.92 -19.14
C PRO A 358 11.11 4.41 -19.39
N ILE A 359 10.13 3.97 -20.19
CA ILE A 359 9.96 2.54 -20.51
C ILE A 359 11.18 1.98 -21.24
N VAL A 360 11.73 2.74 -22.18
CA VAL A 360 12.92 2.35 -22.94
C VAL A 360 14.12 2.14 -22.00
N SER A 361 14.33 3.03 -21.03
CA SER A 361 15.35 2.86 -19.98
C SER A 361 15.12 1.55 -19.22
N LYS A 362 13.88 1.26 -18.79
CA LYS A 362 13.57 0.01 -18.08
C LYS A 362 13.85 -1.25 -18.92
N CYS A 363 13.66 -1.18 -20.24
CA CYS A 363 14.04 -2.29 -21.14
C CYS A 363 15.55 -2.46 -21.17
N PHE A 364 16.31 -1.38 -21.31
CA PHE A 364 17.77 -1.41 -21.31
C PHE A 364 18.33 -1.91 -19.98
N GLU A 365 17.84 -1.38 -18.86
CA GLU A 365 18.17 -1.81 -17.51
C GLU A 365 17.94 -3.32 -17.30
N ARG A 366 16.88 -3.92 -17.89
CA ARG A 366 16.65 -5.38 -17.80
C ARG A 366 17.74 -6.18 -18.51
N LEU A 367 18.18 -5.72 -19.68
CA LEU A 367 19.26 -6.36 -20.43
C LEU A 367 20.58 -6.28 -19.64
N VAL A 368 20.93 -5.09 -19.15
CA VAL A 368 22.12 -4.87 -18.33
C VAL A 368 22.06 -5.68 -17.04
N ARG A 369 20.90 -5.73 -16.37
CA ARG A 369 20.69 -6.55 -15.16
C ARG A 369 20.98 -8.02 -15.43
N ASN A 370 20.46 -8.57 -16.53
CA ASN A 370 20.68 -9.97 -16.87
C ASN A 370 22.16 -10.26 -17.14
N PHE A 371 22.86 -9.34 -17.82
CA PHE A 371 24.30 -9.43 -18.04
C PHE A 371 25.08 -9.42 -16.72
N ILE A 372 24.81 -8.46 -15.81
CA ILE A 372 25.45 -8.39 -14.49
C ILE A 372 25.22 -9.71 -13.73
N CYS A 373 23.97 -10.18 -13.65
CA CYS A 373 23.67 -11.42 -12.94
C CYS A 373 24.40 -12.64 -13.54
N SER A 374 24.60 -12.70 -14.86
CA SER A 374 25.35 -13.80 -15.49
C SER A 374 26.86 -13.74 -15.27
N ALA A 375 27.40 -12.57 -14.92
CA ALA A 375 28.82 -12.38 -14.67
C ALA A 375 29.19 -12.62 -13.18
N LEU A 376 28.20 -12.71 -12.29
CA LEU A 376 28.41 -12.88 -10.85
C LEU A 376 28.18 -14.34 -10.43
N PRO A 377 28.86 -14.82 -9.38
CA PRO A 377 28.65 -16.17 -8.88
C PRO A 377 27.31 -16.29 -8.15
N ASP A 378 26.64 -17.44 -8.29
CA ASP A 378 25.38 -17.73 -7.60
C ASP A 378 25.52 -17.76 -6.07
N SER A 379 26.74 -17.94 -5.56
CA SER A 379 27.06 -17.97 -4.13
C SER A 379 27.37 -16.58 -3.54
N LEU A 380 27.25 -15.50 -4.34
CA LEU A 380 27.50 -14.15 -3.85
C LEU A 380 26.54 -13.79 -2.72
N ASP A 381 27.11 -13.49 -1.55
CA ASP A 381 26.38 -13.00 -0.37
C ASP A 381 25.16 -13.88 0.02
N PRO A 382 25.39 -15.13 0.48
CA PRO A 382 24.32 -16.10 0.69
C PRO A 382 23.32 -15.71 1.80
N LEU A 383 23.66 -14.72 2.63
CA LEU A 383 22.80 -14.19 3.69
C LEU A 383 22.00 -12.94 3.26
N GLN A 384 22.07 -12.52 1.99
CA GLN A 384 21.14 -11.59 1.37
C GLN A 384 19.98 -12.36 0.72
N PHE A 385 18.78 -12.15 1.26
CA PHE A 385 17.59 -12.84 0.80
C PHE A 385 16.71 -11.99 -0.12
N ALA A 386 16.72 -10.67 0.03
CA ALA A 386 15.90 -9.83 -0.83
C ALA A 386 16.50 -9.72 -2.23
N TYR A 387 15.63 -9.63 -3.23
CA TYR A 387 15.99 -9.48 -4.64
C TYR A 387 16.77 -10.66 -5.25
N CYS A 388 17.03 -11.70 -4.45
CA CYS A 388 17.64 -12.96 -4.89
C CYS A 388 16.57 -13.92 -5.41
N HIS A 389 16.94 -14.72 -6.43
CA HIS A 389 16.07 -15.77 -6.95
C HIS A 389 15.89 -16.88 -5.91
N ASN A 390 14.71 -17.49 -5.83
CA ASN A 390 14.42 -18.58 -4.88
C ASN A 390 14.74 -18.28 -3.41
N ARG A 391 14.63 -17.01 -2.99
CA ARG A 391 14.68 -16.59 -1.59
C ARG A 391 13.39 -15.88 -1.21
N SER A 392 12.93 -16.06 0.02
CA SER A 392 11.74 -15.37 0.53
C SER A 392 11.93 -14.87 1.96
N THR A 393 11.04 -13.97 2.40
CA THR A 393 10.97 -13.54 3.81
C THR A 393 10.84 -14.72 4.77
N ASP A 394 10.15 -15.77 4.33
CA ASP A 394 10.02 -17.03 5.08
C ASP A 394 11.37 -17.71 5.30
N ASP A 395 12.25 -17.73 4.29
CA ASP A 395 13.59 -18.32 4.41
C ASP A 395 14.47 -17.53 5.38
N THR A 396 14.43 -16.20 5.26
CA THR A 396 15.17 -15.28 6.14
C THR A 396 14.78 -15.45 7.60
N ILE A 397 13.48 -15.51 7.89
CA ILE A 397 12.96 -15.69 9.25
C ILE A 397 13.33 -17.08 9.78
N ASN A 398 13.16 -18.14 8.97
CA ASN A 398 13.52 -19.49 9.38
C ASN A 398 15.02 -19.63 9.68
N LEU A 399 15.91 -19.06 8.85
CA LEU A 399 17.35 -19.10 9.12
C LEU A 399 17.69 -18.33 10.41
N THR A 400 17.14 -17.13 10.57
CA THR A 400 17.33 -16.30 11.78
C THR A 400 16.90 -17.06 13.04
N LEU A 401 15.72 -17.70 13.01
CA LEU A 401 15.20 -18.51 14.10
C LEU A 401 16.04 -19.75 14.34
N HIS A 402 16.43 -20.47 13.28
CA HIS A 402 17.27 -21.65 13.40
C HIS A 402 18.58 -21.32 14.10
N THR A 403 19.30 -20.28 13.65
CA THR A 403 20.55 -19.86 14.29
C THR A 403 20.34 -19.49 15.76
N ALA A 404 19.29 -18.74 16.08
CA ALA A 404 18.98 -18.37 17.46
C ALA A 404 18.69 -19.61 18.34
N LEU A 405 17.89 -20.55 17.85
CA LEU A 405 17.58 -21.77 18.58
C LEU A 405 18.82 -22.64 18.78
N THR A 406 19.66 -22.81 17.75
CA THR A 406 20.93 -23.54 17.85
C THR A 406 21.90 -22.88 18.84
N HIS A 407 21.88 -21.56 18.95
CA HIS A 407 22.65 -20.85 19.98
C HIS A 407 22.15 -21.15 21.40
N LEU A 408 20.84 -21.25 21.59
CA LEU A 408 20.19 -21.54 22.88
C LEU A 408 20.28 -23.00 23.33
N GLU A 409 20.55 -23.93 22.41
CA GLU A 409 20.80 -25.35 22.75
C GLU A 409 22.14 -25.56 23.48
N LYS A 410 23.05 -24.59 23.39
CA LYS A 410 24.33 -24.61 24.10
C LYS A 410 24.12 -24.32 25.60
N ARG A 411 24.98 -24.86 26.45
CA ARG A 411 24.88 -24.64 27.90
C ARG A 411 25.34 -23.23 28.27
N ASP A 412 24.61 -22.60 29.19
CA ASP A 412 24.92 -21.27 29.72
C ASP A 412 25.08 -20.19 28.63
N THR A 413 24.19 -20.24 27.64
CA THR A 413 24.16 -19.28 26.54
C THR A 413 22.83 -18.54 26.49
N TYR A 414 22.84 -17.39 25.80
CA TYR A 414 21.64 -16.66 25.41
C TYR A 414 21.88 -15.93 24.09
N VAL A 415 20.82 -15.37 23.49
CA VAL A 415 20.88 -14.76 22.15
C VAL A 415 20.50 -13.29 22.23
N ARG A 416 21.25 -12.45 21.50
CA ARG A 416 20.90 -11.05 21.25
C ARG A 416 20.66 -10.85 19.76
N MET A 417 19.54 -10.22 19.42
CA MET A 417 19.18 -9.89 18.04
C MET A 417 19.07 -8.38 17.90
N LEU A 418 19.88 -7.80 17.01
CA LEU A 418 19.81 -6.39 16.66
C LEU A 418 19.13 -6.24 15.31
N PHE A 419 17.93 -5.66 15.28
CA PHE A 419 17.20 -5.35 14.06
C PHE A 419 17.49 -3.92 13.65
N ILE A 420 18.20 -3.74 12.54
CA ILE A 420 18.72 -2.46 12.06
C ILE A 420 17.82 -1.92 10.95
N ASP A 421 17.52 -0.62 11.05
CA ASP A 421 16.81 0.14 10.02
C ASP A 421 17.70 1.28 9.51
N TYR A 422 17.86 1.39 8.20
CA TYR A 422 18.58 2.50 7.58
C TYR A 422 17.64 3.66 7.23
N SER A 423 18.11 4.88 7.46
CA SER A 423 17.44 6.09 7.00
C SER A 423 17.56 6.24 5.48
N SER A 424 16.54 5.77 4.77
CA SER A 424 16.43 5.95 3.31
C SER A 424 17.55 5.29 2.49
N ALA A 425 17.85 4.03 2.80
CA ALA A 425 18.97 3.24 2.25
C ALA A 425 19.27 3.40 0.74
N PHE A 426 18.25 3.37 -0.11
CA PHE A 426 18.45 3.54 -1.56
C PHE A 426 18.94 4.94 -1.96
N ASN A 427 18.57 5.97 -1.20
CA ASN A 427 18.92 7.35 -1.52
C ASN A 427 20.32 7.74 -1.01
N THR A 428 20.97 6.86 -0.24
CA THR A 428 22.28 7.12 0.38
C THR A 428 23.43 6.38 -0.32
N ILE A 429 23.14 5.58 -1.35
CA ILE A 429 24.19 4.89 -2.13
C ILE A 429 25.10 5.92 -2.77
N VAL A 430 26.41 5.82 -2.54
CA VAL A 430 27.41 6.67 -3.19
C VAL A 430 27.90 5.97 -4.46
N PRO A 431 27.65 6.49 -5.67
CA PRO A 431 27.99 5.79 -6.92
C PRO A 431 29.47 5.43 -7.06
N LEU A 432 30.39 6.30 -6.64
CA LEU A 432 31.83 6.02 -6.67
C LEU A 432 32.23 4.84 -5.76
N ARG A 433 31.58 4.70 -4.60
CA ARG A 433 31.81 3.55 -3.70
C ARG A 433 31.25 2.26 -4.30
N LEU A 434 30.10 2.35 -4.96
CA LEU A 434 29.53 1.22 -5.67
C LEU A 434 30.45 0.79 -6.83
N ASP A 435 30.98 1.74 -7.62
CA ASP A 435 31.91 1.47 -8.71
C ASP A 435 33.13 0.65 -8.26
N MET A 436 33.78 1.06 -7.16
CA MET A 436 34.90 0.31 -6.55
C MET A 436 34.51 -1.14 -6.22
N LYS A 437 33.37 -1.33 -5.54
CA LYS A 437 32.84 -2.65 -5.18
C LYS A 437 32.53 -3.52 -6.40
N LEU A 438 31.97 -2.93 -7.46
CA LEU A 438 31.66 -3.65 -8.69
C LEU A 438 32.92 -4.13 -9.40
N GLN A 439 34.00 -3.34 -9.38
CA GLN A 439 35.30 -3.74 -9.90
C GLN A 439 35.93 -4.86 -9.04
N GLU A 440 35.82 -4.81 -7.71
CA GLU A 440 36.25 -5.89 -6.81
C GLU A 440 35.52 -7.21 -7.06
N LEU A 441 34.25 -7.14 -7.47
CA LEU A 441 33.45 -8.29 -7.88
C LEU A 441 33.80 -8.84 -9.27
N GLY A 442 34.77 -8.22 -9.97
CA GLY A 442 35.26 -8.68 -11.27
C GLY A 442 34.42 -8.23 -12.48
N LEU A 443 33.54 -7.25 -12.32
CA LEU A 443 32.82 -6.66 -13.46
C LEU A 443 33.76 -5.78 -14.30
N SER A 444 33.52 -5.71 -15.62
CA SER A 444 34.39 -4.94 -16.52
C SER A 444 34.34 -3.44 -16.22
N SER A 445 35.49 -2.76 -16.32
CA SER A 445 35.59 -1.31 -16.06
C SER A 445 34.64 -0.47 -16.92
N SER A 446 34.34 -0.92 -18.15
CA SER A 446 33.35 -0.29 -19.04
C SER A 446 31.93 -0.37 -18.48
N LEU A 447 31.54 -1.52 -17.94
CA LEU A 447 30.23 -1.70 -17.32
C LEU A 447 30.12 -0.92 -16.02
N CYS A 448 31.17 -0.93 -15.19
CA CYS A 448 31.21 -0.15 -13.96
C CYS A 448 31.10 1.36 -14.26
N SER A 449 31.83 1.85 -15.28
CA SER A 449 31.73 3.23 -15.77
C SER A 449 30.32 3.56 -16.29
N TRP A 450 29.68 2.64 -17.02
CA TRP A 450 28.31 2.81 -17.47
C TRP A 450 27.32 2.90 -16.30
N ILE A 451 27.48 2.08 -15.26
CA ILE A 451 26.65 2.12 -14.04
C ILE A 451 26.90 3.41 -13.25
N LEU A 452 28.15 3.86 -13.18
CA LEU A 452 28.52 5.14 -12.58
C LEU A 452 27.84 6.30 -13.30
N ASP A 453 27.89 6.35 -14.64
CA ASP A 453 27.18 7.37 -15.42
C ASP A 453 25.65 7.25 -15.29
N PHE A 454 25.10 6.02 -15.23
CA PHE A 454 23.69 5.76 -15.00
C PHE A 454 23.20 6.40 -13.70
N LEU A 455 24.00 6.34 -12.64
CA LEU A 455 23.67 6.88 -11.32
C LEU A 455 24.03 8.35 -11.13
N SER A 456 24.83 8.93 -12.03
CA SER A 456 25.31 10.31 -11.99
C SER A 456 24.46 11.26 -12.85
N ASN A 457 24.40 12.53 -12.46
CA ASN A 457 23.69 13.60 -13.15
C ASN A 457 22.23 13.24 -13.50
N ARG A 458 21.56 12.47 -12.64
CA ARG A 458 20.18 12.05 -12.85
C ARG A 458 19.24 13.20 -12.56
N ARG A 459 18.30 13.49 -13.44
CA ARG A 459 17.31 14.55 -13.21
C ARG A 459 16.03 13.98 -12.63
N GLN A 460 15.56 14.54 -11.52
CA GLN A 460 14.28 14.18 -10.93
C GLN A 460 13.36 15.38 -10.72
N MET A 461 12.06 15.14 -10.65
CA MET A 461 11.03 16.09 -10.23
C MET A 461 9.93 15.37 -9.46
N VAL A 462 9.26 16.05 -8.54
CA VAL A 462 8.14 15.50 -7.77
C VAL A 462 6.81 15.90 -8.41
N ARG A 463 5.92 14.94 -8.63
CA ARG A 463 4.56 15.17 -9.15
C ARG A 463 3.49 14.79 -8.12
N LEU A 464 2.67 15.76 -7.75
CA LEU A 464 1.49 15.62 -6.90
C LEU A 464 0.22 15.97 -7.70
N GLY A 465 -0.45 14.96 -8.22
CA GLY A 465 -1.62 15.16 -9.10
C GLY A 465 -1.21 15.84 -10.40
N SER A 466 -1.72 17.04 -10.65
CA SER A 466 -1.36 17.88 -11.81
C SER A 466 -0.22 18.86 -11.55
N ILE A 467 0.26 18.94 -10.31
CA ILE A 467 1.33 19.86 -9.91
C ILE A 467 2.67 19.12 -9.99
N THR A 468 3.66 19.78 -10.58
CA THR A 468 5.03 19.27 -10.71
C THR A 468 6.00 20.29 -10.15
N SER A 469 6.99 19.82 -9.38
CA SER A 469 8.07 20.66 -8.86
C SER A 469 9.09 21.05 -9.93
N SER A 470 10.01 21.91 -9.55
CA SER A 470 11.27 22.15 -10.25
C SER A 470 12.07 20.85 -10.40
N SER A 471 12.96 20.80 -11.40
CA SER A 471 13.86 19.67 -11.58
C SER A 471 15.10 19.84 -10.71
N VAL A 472 15.55 18.74 -10.11
CA VAL A 472 16.78 18.65 -9.31
C VAL A 472 17.67 17.57 -9.91
N THR A 473 18.96 17.86 -10.03
CA THR A 473 19.99 16.90 -10.42
C THR A 473 20.44 16.13 -9.18
N MET A 474 20.60 14.82 -9.33
CA MET A 474 20.98 13.87 -8.29
C MET A 474 22.25 13.13 -8.71
N ASN A 475 23.26 13.15 -7.84
CA ASN A 475 24.48 12.35 -7.97
C ASN A 475 24.60 11.27 -6.88
N THR A 476 23.64 11.22 -5.97
CA THR A 476 23.60 10.24 -4.87
C THR A 476 22.33 9.40 -4.93
N GLY A 477 22.47 8.15 -4.50
CA GLY A 477 21.41 7.17 -4.42
C GLY A 477 21.05 6.51 -5.74
N THR A 478 20.11 5.59 -5.66
CA THR A 478 19.48 4.93 -6.80
C THR A 478 17.95 5.07 -6.73
N PRO A 479 17.23 5.33 -7.83
CA PRO A 479 15.82 5.68 -7.75
C PRO A 479 14.94 4.49 -7.36
N GLN A 480 14.03 4.68 -6.40
CA GLN A 480 13.10 3.64 -5.94
C GLN A 480 12.00 3.40 -6.99
N GLY A 481 12.17 2.39 -7.85
CA GLY A 481 11.26 2.10 -8.96
C GLY A 481 11.97 1.79 -10.28
N CYS A 482 13.28 2.03 -10.34
CA CYS A 482 14.13 1.54 -11.42
C CYS A 482 14.34 0.03 -11.33
N VAL A 483 14.65 -0.59 -12.46
CA VAL A 483 14.87 -2.03 -12.58
C VAL A 483 16.21 -2.44 -11.96
N LEU A 484 17.26 -1.64 -12.17
CA LEU A 484 18.60 -1.94 -11.64
C LEU A 484 18.74 -1.66 -10.14
N SER A 485 18.01 -0.68 -9.59
CA SER A 485 18.14 -0.24 -8.19
C SER A 485 18.21 -1.38 -7.16
N PRO A 486 17.33 -2.40 -7.18
CA PRO A 486 17.39 -3.48 -6.20
C PRO A 486 18.67 -4.31 -6.28
N LEU A 487 19.14 -4.62 -7.50
CA LEU A 487 20.38 -5.36 -7.70
C LEU A 487 21.57 -4.53 -7.23
N LEU A 488 21.66 -3.26 -7.65
CA LEU A 488 22.75 -2.36 -7.27
C LEU A 488 22.83 -2.18 -5.75
N TYR A 489 21.70 -2.14 -5.06
CA TYR A 489 21.69 -2.10 -3.59
C TYR A 489 22.23 -3.41 -2.98
N SER A 490 21.82 -4.58 -3.48
CA SER A 490 22.39 -5.85 -3.01
C SER A 490 23.91 -5.90 -3.20
N LEU A 491 24.40 -5.48 -4.38
CA LEU A 491 25.83 -5.39 -4.69
C LEU A 491 26.56 -4.31 -3.90
N TYR A 492 25.87 -3.28 -3.42
CA TYR A 492 26.47 -2.27 -2.55
C TYR A 492 26.75 -2.82 -1.14
N THR A 493 25.94 -3.78 -0.70
CA THR A 493 25.95 -4.32 0.68
C THR A 493 26.54 -5.74 0.78
N TYR A 494 27.12 -6.28 -0.30
CA TYR A 494 27.52 -7.69 -0.38
C TYR A 494 28.61 -8.08 0.62
N ASP A 495 29.47 -7.13 0.98
CA ASP A 495 30.60 -7.26 1.91
C ASP A 495 30.22 -6.99 3.37
N CYS A 496 28.97 -6.56 3.63
CA CYS A 496 28.41 -6.50 4.98
C CYS A 496 28.19 -7.94 5.49
N LYS A 497 29.22 -8.50 6.11
CA LYS A 497 29.27 -9.87 6.63
C LYS A 497 29.71 -9.87 8.09
N ALA A 498 29.29 -10.90 8.83
CA ALA A 498 29.74 -11.08 10.21
C ALA A 498 31.26 -11.31 10.23
N THR A 499 31.92 -10.70 11.21
CA THR A 499 33.35 -10.85 11.48
C THR A 499 33.63 -12.03 12.40
N SER A 500 32.72 -12.33 13.33
CA SER A 500 32.82 -13.47 14.25
C SER A 500 31.96 -14.65 13.82
N SER A 501 32.47 -15.87 14.02
CA SER A 501 31.69 -17.11 13.83
C SER A 501 30.57 -17.30 14.86
N SER A 502 30.60 -16.54 15.96
CA SER A 502 29.56 -16.50 16.99
C SER A 502 28.37 -15.61 16.60
N ASN A 503 28.48 -14.86 15.51
CA ASN A 503 27.44 -13.98 15.01
C ASN A 503 27.07 -14.32 13.56
N ILE A 504 25.87 -13.94 13.16
CA ILE A 504 25.49 -13.87 11.75
C ILE A 504 24.85 -12.52 11.44
N ILE A 505 25.06 -12.04 10.21
CA ILE A 505 24.36 -10.87 9.67
C ILE A 505 23.45 -11.34 8.55
N VAL A 506 22.14 -11.21 8.77
CA VAL A 506 21.09 -11.58 7.81
C VAL A 506 20.49 -10.33 7.20
N LYS A 507 20.38 -10.30 5.87
CA LYS A 507 19.91 -9.13 5.12
C LYS A 507 18.65 -9.46 4.33
N PHE A 508 17.68 -8.55 4.37
CA PHE A 508 16.54 -8.52 3.46
C PHE A 508 16.37 -7.09 2.95
N ALA A 509 17.11 -6.76 1.90
CA ALA A 509 17.21 -5.40 1.37
C ALA A 509 17.71 -4.47 2.49
N GLY A 510 16.97 -3.41 2.82
CA GLY A 510 17.36 -2.48 3.87
C GLY A 510 17.21 -3.01 5.30
N ASP A 511 16.48 -4.11 5.51
CA ASP A 511 16.34 -4.72 6.83
C ASP A 511 17.58 -5.59 7.10
N THR A 512 18.42 -5.20 8.05
CA THR A 512 19.62 -5.96 8.45
C THR A 512 19.46 -6.45 9.88
N THR A 513 19.77 -7.73 10.14
CA THR A 513 19.65 -8.33 11.46
C THR A 513 20.97 -8.97 11.87
N VAL A 514 21.52 -8.56 13.01
CA VAL A 514 22.63 -9.26 13.66
C VAL A 514 22.05 -10.24 14.67
N VAL A 515 22.42 -11.52 14.59
CA VAL A 515 22.10 -12.54 15.59
C VAL A 515 23.40 -12.97 16.23
N GLY A 516 23.56 -12.72 17.54
CA GLY A 516 24.77 -13.05 18.28
C GLY A 516 24.55 -14.09 19.36
N LEU A 517 25.49 -15.02 19.47
CA LEU A 517 25.63 -15.98 20.55
C LEU A 517 26.39 -15.34 21.72
N ILE A 518 25.77 -15.32 22.90
CA ILE A 518 26.44 -14.95 24.14
C ILE A 518 26.70 -16.19 24.97
N THR A 519 27.94 -16.40 25.40
CA THR A 519 28.35 -17.58 26.19
C THR A 519 28.87 -17.12 27.55
N SER A 520 28.32 -17.66 28.64
CA SER A 520 28.72 -17.34 30.00
C SER A 520 28.76 -15.84 30.33
N GLY A 521 27.86 -15.07 29.69
CA GLY A 521 27.78 -13.62 29.87
C GLY A 521 28.79 -12.79 29.08
N ASP A 522 29.69 -13.40 28.31
CA ASP A 522 30.67 -12.68 27.49
C ASP A 522 30.04 -12.11 26.22
N GLU A 523 29.77 -10.80 26.24
CA GLU A 523 29.16 -10.05 25.13
C GLU A 523 30.18 -9.50 24.13
N THR A 524 31.48 -9.75 24.31
CA THR A 524 32.56 -9.06 23.58
C THR A 524 32.42 -9.22 22.07
N ALA A 525 32.30 -10.46 21.58
CA ALA A 525 32.19 -10.74 20.14
C ALA A 525 30.96 -10.09 19.50
N TYR A 526 29.83 -10.03 20.21
CA TYR A 526 28.61 -9.40 19.72
C TYR A 526 28.72 -7.87 19.70
N ARG A 527 29.33 -7.26 20.73
CA ARG A 527 29.55 -5.81 20.81
C ARG A 527 30.56 -5.33 19.77
N GLU A 528 31.63 -6.09 19.56
CA GLU A 528 32.60 -5.84 18.49
C GLU A 528 31.94 -5.92 17.11
N GLU A 529 31.06 -6.88 16.88
CA GLU A 529 30.29 -6.99 15.63
C GLU A 529 29.39 -5.78 15.39
N VAL A 530 28.67 -5.32 16.41
CA VAL A 530 27.83 -4.12 16.30
C VAL A 530 28.68 -2.88 16.04
N SER A 531 29.87 -2.78 16.64
CA SER A 531 30.81 -1.70 16.40
C SER A 531 31.38 -1.73 14.98
N ALA A 532 31.82 -2.91 14.52
CA ALA A 532 32.32 -3.14 13.16
C ALA A 532 31.25 -2.81 12.11
N LEU A 533 30.00 -3.26 12.33
CA LEU A 533 28.89 -2.94 11.45
C LEU A 533 28.57 -1.44 11.44
N THR A 534 28.64 -0.76 12.59
CA THR A 534 28.45 0.69 12.69
C THR A 534 29.52 1.43 11.90
N HIS A 535 30.78 1.01 12.00
CA HIS A 535 31.88 1.56 11.24
C HIS A 535 31.72 1.31 9.73
N TRP A 536 31.40 0.06 9.34
CA TRP A 536 31.12 -0.29 7.95
C TRP A 536 29.99 0.57 7.36
N CYS A 537 28.93 0.84 8.13
CA CYS A 537 27.85 1.73 7.72
C CYS A 537 28.33 3.17 7.47
N GLN A 538 29.26 3.68 8.29
CA GLN A 538 29.84 5.01 8.12
C GLN A 538 30.69 5.07 6.85
N GLU A 539 31.56 4.09 6.60
CA GLU A 539 32.39 4.02 5.39
C GLU A 539 31.54 3.94 4.12
N ASN A 540 30.46 3.17 4.17
CA ASN A 540 29.51 2.99 3.08
C ASN A 540 28.38 4.03 3.08
N HIS A 541 28.46 5.09 3.89
CA HIS A 541 27.49 6.20 3.92
C HIS A 541 26.03 5.76 4.14
N LEU A 542 25.82 4.60 4.78
CA LEU A 542 24.50 4.11 5.16
C LEU A 542 24.12 4.68 6.53
N THR A 543 23.24 5.68 6.52
CA THR A 543 22.81 6.33 7.77
C THR A 543 21.93 5.41 8.60
N LEU A 544 22.40 4.98 9.77
CA LEU A 544 21.64 4.17 10.73
C LEU A 544 20.52 4.99 11.39
N ASN A 545 19.33 4.41 11.50
CA ASN A 545 18.22 4.99 12.26
C ASN A 545 18.13 4.34 13.65
N VAL A 546 18.92 4.82 14.61
CA VAL A 546 18.99 4.23 15.97
C VAL A 546 17.62 4.22 16.66
N ALA A 547 16.76 5.21 16.40
CA ALA A 547 15.41 5.26 16.96
C ALA A 547 14.48 4.15 16.43
N LYS A 548 14.75 3.59 15.24
CA LYS A 548 14.03 2.46 14.67
C LYS A 548 14.75 1.13 14.83
N THR A 549 16.06 1.15 15.03
CA THR A 549 16.82 -0.02 15.44
C THR A 549 16.31 -0.52 16.79
N LYS A 550 16.08 -1.83 16.90
CA LYS A 550 15.58 -2.46 18.14
C LYS A 550 16.42 -3.67 18.49
N GLU A 551 16.55 -3.90 19.79
CA GLU A 551 17.19 -5.10 20.33
C GLU A 551 16.13 -6.04 20.93
N LEU A 552 16.25 -7.33 20.61
CA LEU A 552 15.51 -8.42 21.26
C LEU A 552 16.52 -9.37 21.90
N ILE A 553 16.34 -9.67 23.19
CA ILE A 553 17.21 -10.59 23.93
C ILE A 553 16.39 -11.81 24.31
N VAL A 554 16.86 -13.01 23.95
CA VAL A 554 16.25 -14.28 24.31
C VAL A 554 17.19 -14.97 25.30
N ASP A 555 16.83 -14.96 26.58
CA ASP A 555 17.58 -15.60 27.67
C ASP A 555 16.66 -16.50 28.49
N PHE A 556 16.89 -17.82 28.42
CA PHE A 556 16.14 -18.84 29.16
C PHE A 556 16.90 -19.37 30.38
N ARG A 557 18.05 -18.77 30.73
CA ARG A 557 18.82 -19.18 31.90
C ARG A 557 18.08 -18.81 33.19
N ARG A 558 18.11 -19.71 34.18
CA ARG A 558 17.38 -19.53 35.46
C ARG A 558 17.92 -18.38 36.31
N CYS A 559 19.22 -18.10 36.22
CA CYS A 559 19.90 -16.99 36.88
C CYS A 559 20.41 -16.00 35.82
N GLY A 560 19.50 -15.41 35.04
CA GLY A 560 19.86 -14.40 34.04
C GLY A 560 20.44 -13.15 34.71
N GLY A 561 21.65 -12.76 34.31
CA GLY A 561 22.27 -11.51 34.74
C GLY A 561 21.54 -10.28 34.19
N THR A 562 21.82 -9.10 34.74
CA THR A 562 21.36 -7.83 34.16
C THR A 562 22.00 -7.62 32.79
N HIS A 563 21.17 -7.54 31.75
CA HIS A 563 21.66 -7.26 30.40
C HIS A 563 22.00 -5.79 30.23
N THR A 564 23.22 -5.52 29.79
CA THR A 564 23.70 -4.15 29.56
C THR A 564 23.22 -3.63 28.21
N SER A 565 22.81 -2.36 28.13
CA SER A 565 22.33 -1.77 26.87
C SER A 565 23.47 -1.65 25.85
N ILE A 566 23.11 -1.73 24.57
CA ILE A 566 24.01 -1.38 23.46
C ILE A 566 23.85 0.11 23.17
N ASN A 567 24.97 0.80 22.96
CA ASN A 567 24.97 2.18 22.50
C ASN A 567 25.51 2.23 21.06
N ILE A 568 24.77 2.87 20.15
CA ILE A 568 25.20 3.14 18.78
C ILE A 568 25.27 4.66 18.62
N ASN A 569 26.44 5.18 18.26
CA ASN A 569 26.69 6.62 18.15
C ASN A 569 26.30 7.42 19.42
N GLY A 570 26.55 6.85 20.60
CA GLY A 570 26.22 7.47 21.89
C GLY A 570 24.75 7.40 22.30
N VAL A 571 23.88 6.80 21.48
CA VAL A 571 22.45 6.62 21.79
C VAL A 571 22.19 5.16 22.15
N ALA A 572 21.52 4.94 23.29
CA ALA A 572 21.12 3.60 23.72
C ALA A 572 20.05 3.02 22.80
N VAL A 573 20.25 1.80 22.32
CA VAL A 573 19.28 1.05 21.51
C VAL A 573 18.12 0.61 22.41
N GLU A 574 16.89 0.81 21.93
CA GLU A 574 15.70 0.36 22.67
C GLU A 574 15.61 -1.18 22.63
N ARG A 575 15.59 -1.78 23.83
CA ARG A 575 15.23 -3.18 24.02
C ARG A 575 13.72 -3.36 24.00
N VAL A 576 13.24 -4.35 23.27
CA VAL A 576 11.81 -4.69 23.16
C VAL A 576 11.57 -6.14 23.53
N SER A 577 10.38 -6.46 24.06
CA SER A 577 9.96 -7.85 24.30
C SER A 577 9.34 -8.52 23.07
N SER A 578 8.94 -7.73 22.06
CA SER A 578 8.51 -8.24 20.76
C SER A 578 8.82 -7.28 19.63
N PHE A 579 9.33 -7.81 18.52
CA PHE A 579 9.67 -7.05 17.31
C PHE A 579 8.98 -7.60 16.06
N ARG A 580 8.58 -6.73 15.13
CA ARG A 580 7.96 -7.13 13.86
C ARG A 580 9.01 -7.33 12.77
N PHE A 581 9.64 -8.49 12.75
CA PHE A 581 10.64 -8.86 11.76
C PHE A 581 9.98 -9.40 10.46
N LEU A 582 10.18 -8.71 9.33
CA LEU A 582 9.68 -9.10 8.00
C LEU A 582 8.19 -9.46 7.95
N GLY A 583 7.39 -8.80 8.79
CA GLY A 583 5.95 -9.00 8.88
C GLY A 583 5.49 -10.03 9.91
N VAL A 584 6.41 -10.75 10.56
CA VAL A 584 6.15 -11.69 11.66
C VAL A 584 6.57 -11.08 12.99
N HIS A 585 5.77 -11.27 14.04
CA HIS A 585 6.18 -10.84 15.38
C HIS A 585 7.02 -11.92 16.07
N LEU A 586 8.27 -11.60 16.36
CA LEU A 586 9.15 -12.37 17.21
C LEU A 586 9.01 -11.85 18.65
N ALA A 587 8.98 -12.74 19.63
CA ALA A 587 8.90 -12.41 21.05
C ALA A 587 10.13 -12.96 21.78
N GLU A 588 10.52 -12.32 22.88
CA GLU A 588 11.72 -12.70 23.67
C GLU A 588 11.59 -14.09 24.31
N ASP A 589 10.37 -14.60 24.46
CA ASP A 589 10.06 -15.94 24.95
C ASP A 589 9.79 -16.95 23.82
N PHE A 590 9.96 -16.53 22.56
CA PHE A 590 9.54 -17.25 21.35
C PHE A 590 8.08 -17.74 21.37
N SER A 591 7.21 -17.09 22.15
CA SER A 591 5.78 -17.30 22.06
C SER A 591 5.22 -16.64 20.79
N TRP A 592 4.29 -17.34 20.15
CA TRP A 592 3.67 -16.87 18.90
C TRP A 592 2.35 -16.14 19.12
N SER A 593 1.93 -15.94 20.38
CA SER A 593 0.62 -15.39 20.73
C SER A 593 0.42 -13.97 20.19
N VAL A 594 1.41 -13.09 20.37
CA VAL A 594 1.38 -11.70 19.86
C VAL A 594 1.17 -11.68 18.34
N HIS A 595 1.87 -12.56 17.61
CA HIS A 595 1.75 -12.68 16.16
C HIS A 595 0.37 -13.20 15.76
N THR A 596 -0.06 -14.32 16.36
CA THR A 596 -1.33 -14.97 16.01
C THR A 596 -2.52 -14.10 16.33
N ASP A 597 -2.50 -13.35 17.44
CA ASP A 597 -3.58 -12.44 17.81
C ASP A 597 -3.74 -11.30 16.80
N LYS A 598 -2.62 -10.72 16.36
CA LYS A 598 -2.62 -9.68 15.31
C LYS A 598 -3.11 -10.22 13.98
N ILE A 599 -2.67 -11.41 13.57
CA ILE A 599 -3.15 -12.08 12.36
C ILE A 599 -4.66 -12.37 12.43
N VAL A 600 -5.13 -12.96 13.54
CA VAL A 600 -6.55 -13.28 13.75
C VAL A 600 -7.38 -12.01 13.71
N LYS A 601 -6.99 -10.95 14.44
CA LYS A 601 -7.70 -9.66 14.43
C LYS A 601 -7.79 -9.07 13.02
N LYS A 602 -6.68 -9.08 12.27
CA LYS A 602 -6.64 -8.57 10.89
C LYS A 602 -7.51 -9.40 9.95
N ALA A 603 -7.49 -10.73 10.08
CA ALA A 603 -8.31 -11.63 9.27
C ALA A 603 -9.82 -11.51 9.63
N GLN A 604 -10.15 -11.33 10.91
CA GLN A 604 -11.52 -11.09 11.37
C GLN A 604 -12.11 -9.80 10.80
N GLN A 605 -11.33 -8.73 10.68
CA GLN A 605 -11.77 -7.52 9.98
C GLN A 605 -12.14 -7.81 8.51
N ARG A 606 -11.48 -8.77 7.86
CA ARG A 606 -11.78 -9.17 6.47
C ARG A 606 -13.03 -10.04 6.36
N LEU A 607 -13.43 -10.76 7.42
CA LEU A 607 -14.71 -11.47 7.48
C LEU A 607 -15.91 -10.52 7.36
N PHE A 608 -15.81 -9.28 7.85
CA PHE A 608 -16.88 -8.29 7.68
C PHE A 608 -17.17 -8.03 6.19
N PHE A 609 -16.12 -7.82 5.39
CA PHE A 609 -16.26 -7.65 3.94
C PHE A 609 -16.81 -8.92 3.29
N LEU A 610 -16.33 -10.09 3.69
CA LEU A 610 -16.84 -11.36 3.16
C LEU A 610 -18.35 -11.53 3.41
N ARG A 611 -18.84 -11.23 4.62
CA ARG A 611 -20.28 -11.25 4.96
C ARG A 611 -21.07 -10.24 4.13
N ARG A 612 -20.51 -9.04 3.94
CA ARG A 612 -21.12 -7.99 3.13
C ARG A 612 -21.25 -8.44 1.67
N LEU A 613 -20.21 -9.03 1.09
CA LEU A 613 -20.23 -9.57 -0.27
C LEU A 613 -21.27 -10.68 -0.43
N LYS A 614 -21.35 -11.62 0.53
CA LYS A 614 -22.38 -12.66 0.54
C LYS A 614 -23.79 -12.05 0.55
N ARG A 615 -24.02 -11.03 1.39
CA ARG A 615 -25.32 -10.31 1.46
C ARG A 615 -25.67 -9.61 0.15
N PHE A 616 -24.68 -9.15 -0.61
CA PHE A 616 -24.89 -8.57 -1.94
C PHE A 616 -25.17 -9.60 -3.03
N GLY A 617 -25.22 -10.90 -2.71
CA GLY A 617 -25.48 -11.96 -3.68
C GLY A 617 -24.31 -12.22 -4.63
N VAL A 618 -23.09 -11.91 -4.21
CA VAL A 618 -21.87 -12.23 -4.96
C VAL A 618 -21.71 -13.76 -5.06
N SER A 619 -21.31 -14.27 -6.22
CA SER A 619 -21.29 -15.71 -6.48
C SER A 619 -20.29 -16.46 -5.58
N PRO A 620 -20.54 -17.74 -5.23
CA PRO A 620 -19.66 -18.52 -4.35
C PRO A 620 -18.20 -18.60 -4.83
N ARG A 621 -17.96 -18.70 -6.14
CA ARG A 621 -16.61 -18.71 -6.73
C ARG A 621 -15.81 -17.48 -6.30
N ILE A 622 -16.42 -16.30 -6.40
CA ILE A 622 -15.79 -15.01 -6.08
C ILE A 622 -15.54 -14.89 -4.58
N LEU A 623 -16.46 -15.37 -3.77
CA LEU A 623 -16.29 -15.39 -2.32
C LEU A 623 -15.14 -16.30 -1.90
N ARG A 624 -14.96 -17.45 -2.57
CA ARG A 624 -13.80 -18.34 -2.35
C ARG A 624 -12.50 -17.63 -2.73
N THR A 625 -12.44 -16.97 -3.89
CA THR A 625 -11.22 -16.23 -4.26
C THR A 625 -10.96 -15.05 -3.32
N PHE A 626 -11.99 -14.34 -2.86
CA PHE A 626 -11.85 -13.32 -1.81
C PHE A 626 -11.23 -13.92 -0.55
N TYR A 627 -11.70 -15.09 -0.11
CA TYR A 627 -11.14 -15.80 1.02
C TYR A 627 -9.64 -16.08 0.80
N HIS A 628 -9.26 -16.70 -0.31
CA HIS A 628 -7.86 -17.01 -0.59
C HIS A 628 -6.97 -15.75 -0.62
N CYS A 629 -7.42 -14.70 -1.32
CA CYS A 629 -6.62 -13.49 -1.52
C CYS A 629 -6.56 -12.56 -0.30
N ALA A 630 -7.64 -12.45 0.48
CA ALA A 630 -7.76 -11.42 1.52
C ALA A 630 -7.81 -11.97 2.95
N ILE A 631 -8.07 -13.27 3.15
CA ILE A 631 -8.15 -13.90 4.48
C ILE A 631 -7.04 -14.95 4.62
N GLU A 632 -7.02 -15.96 3.77
CA GLU A 632 -6.02 -17.04 3.83
C GLU A 632 -4.60 -16.52 3.64
N SER A 633 -4.39 -15.56 2.73
CA SER A 633 -3.09 -14.90 2.54
C SER A 633 -2.55 -14.25 3.83
N ILE A 634 -3.45 -13.71 4.67
CA ILE A 634 -3.09 -13.13 5.98
C ILE A 634 -2.77 -14.24 6.98
N LEU A 635 -3.62 -15.28 7.04
CA LEU A 635 -3.46 -16.41 7.96
C LEU A 635 -2.22 -17.25 7.68
N THR A 636 -1.77 -17.26 6.42
CA THR A 636 -0.72 -18.17 5.96
C THR A 636 0.60 -17.44 5.63
N GLY A 637 0.69 -16.13 5.84
CA GLY A 637 1.95 -15.39 5.66
C GLY A 637 3.07 -15.96 6.52
N CYS A 638 4.19 -16.36 5.89
CA CYS A 638 5.34 -17.01 6.53
C CYS A 638 4.98 -18.19 7.46
N ILE A 639 3.91 -18.93 7.16
CA ILE A 639 3.34 -19.95 8.06
C ILE A 639 4.34 -21.05 8.47
N THR A 640 5.40 -21.30 7.68
CA THR A 640 6.38 -22.34 7.99
C THR A 640 7.24 -21.98 9.21
N SER A 641 7.47 -20.69 9.45
CA SER A 641 8.31 -20.21 10.56
C SER A 641 7.66 -20.27 11.96
N TRP A 642 6.33 -20.14 12.05
CA TRP A 642 5.66 -19.89 13.34
C TRP A 642 4.52 -20.86 13.68
N TYR A 643 3.88 -21.50 12.70
CA TYR A 643 2.65 -22.27 12.95
C TYR A 643 2.91 -23.59 13.70
N GLY A 644 4.03 -24.27 13.39
CA GLY A 644 4.45 -25.50 14.07
C GLY A 644 4.65 -25.27 15.58
N ASN A 645 5.30 -24.16 15.92
CA ASN A 645 5.65 -23.75 17.28
C ASN A 645 4.52 -23.02 18.02
N SER A 646 3.40 -22.73 17.36
CA SER A 646 2.24 -22.08 17.98
C SER A 646 1.51 -23.03 18.94
N THR A 647 0.96 -22.50 20.03
CA THR A 647 0.18 -23.32 20.97
C THR A 647 -1.10 -23.90 20.35
N ALA A 648 -1.66 -24.95 20.95
CA ALA A 648 -2.96 -25.48 20.53
C ALA A 648 -4.08 -24.43 20.61
N HIS A 649 -4.00 -23.51 21.58
CA HIS A 649 -4.92 -22.37 21.70
C HIS A 649 -4.83 -21.46 20.46
N ASN A 650 -3.62 -21.05 20.09
CA ASN A 650 -3.38 -20.17 18.94
C ASN A 650 -3.84 -20.81 17.63
N ARG A 651 -3.52 -22.09 17.43
CA ARG A 651 -3.97 -22.85 16.24
C ARG A 651 -5.50 -22.96 16.16
N LYS A 652 -6.18 -23.21 17.29
CA LYS A 652 -7.65 -23.20 17.35
C LYS A 652 -8.21 -21.82 17.00
N ALA A 653 -7.61 -20.74 17.51
CA ALA A 653 -8.04 -19.38 17.21
C ALA A 653 -7.97 -19.05 15.70
N LEU A 654 -6.87 -19.42 15.04
CA LEU A 654 -6.70 -19.26 13.60
C LEU A 654 -7.70 -20.11 12.81
N GLN A 655 -7.85 -21.39 13.15
CA GLN A 655 -8.78 -22.28 12.45
C GLN A 655 -10.25 -21.84 12.59
N ARG A 656 -10.63 -21.15 13.68
CA ARG A 656 -11.97 -20.55 13.82
C ARG A 656 -12.28 -19.52 12.74
N VAL A 657 -11.28 -18.78 12.26
CA VAL A 657 -11.45 -17.82 11.16
C VAL A 657 -11.81 -18.55 9.87
N VAL A 658 -11.08 -19.61 9.53
CA VAL A 658 -11.35 -20.47 8.37
C VAL A 658 -12.76 -21.06 8.46
N ARG A 659 -13.12 -21.66 9.60
CA ARG A 659 -14.47 -22.20 9.85
C ARG A 659 -15.58 -21.15 9.76
N CYS A 660 -15.29 -19.90 10.06
CA CYS A 660 -16.26 -18.81 9.88
C CYS A 660 -16.44 -18.49 8.39
N SER A 661 -15.34 -18.45 7.62
CA SER A 661 -15.39 -18.28 6.16
C SER A 661 -16.16 -19.40 5.48
N GLU A 662 -15.92 -20.67 5.84
CA GLU A 662 -16.66 -21.85 5.33
C GLU A 662 -18.17 -21.68 5.51
N ARG A 663 -18.60 -21.32 6.73
CA ARG A 663 -20.02 -21.07 7.04
C ARG A 663 -20.63 -19.92 6.24
N ILE A 664 -19.88 -18.87 5.93
CA ILE A 664 -20.38 -17.73 5.16
C ILE A 664 -20.51 -18.09 3.67
N ILE A 665 -19.53 -18.81 3.13
CA ILE A 665 -19.41 -19.06 1.70
C ILE A 665 -20.27 -20.25 1.28
N GLY A 666 -20.18 -21.34 2.03
CA GLY A 666 -20.67 -22.67 1.68
C GLY A 666 -19.55 -23.54 1.09
N GLY A 667 -19.25 -24.66 1.77
CA GLY A 667 -18.19 -25.61 1.42
C GLY A 667 -16.99 -25.57 2.35
N GLU A 668 -16.11 -26.56 2.21
CA GLU A 668 -14.92 -26.74 3.04
C GLU A 668 -13.67 -26.13 2.41
N PHE A 669 -12.76 -25.67 3.26
CA PHE A 669 -11.42 -25.24 2.89
C PHE A 669 -10.36 -26.15 3.52
N LEU A 670 -9.15 -26.13 2.94
CA LEU A 670 -8.02 -26.82 3.55
C LEU A 670 -7.75 -26.28 4.95
N SER A 671 -7.55 -27.18 5.92
CA SER A 671 -7.13 -26.78 7.26
C SER A 671 -5.77 -26.08 7.21
N LEU A 672 -5.54 -25.15 8.14
CA LEU A 672 -4.26 -24.43 8.21
C LEU A 672 -3.09 -25.40 8.48
N HIS A 673 -3.35 -26.51 9.17
CA HIS A 673 -2.35 -27.55 9.39
C HIS A 673 -1.95 -28.25 8.08
N ASN A 674 -2.91 -28.57 7.21
CA ASN A 674 -2.63 -29.16 5.91
C ASN A 674 -1.87 -28.18 5.00
N ILE A 675 -2.25 -26.90 5.02
CA ILE A 675 -1.53 -25.85 4.28
C ILE A 675 -0.09 -25.72 4.78
N TYR A 676 0.11 -25.68 6.10
CA TYR A 676 1.42 -25.65 6.74
C TYR A 676 2.27 -26.85 6.28
N ARG A 677 1.75 -28.08 6.42
CA ARG A 677 2.47 -29.30 6.01
C ARG A 677 2.87 -29.27 4.52
N LYS A 678 1.93 -28.91 3.63
CA LYS A 678 2.22 -28.77 2.19
C LYS A 678 3.31 -27.73 1.91
N ARG A 679 3.33 -26.62 2.64
CA ARG A 679 4.35 -25.56 2.47
C ARG A 679 5.72 -25.95 3.03
N CYS A 680 5.77 -26.65 4.17
CA CYS A 680 7.02 -27.21 4.69
C CYS A 680 7.62 -28.21 3.69
N LEU A 681 6.81 -29.12 3.14
CA LEU A 681 7.27 -30.06 2.09
C LEU A 681 7.77 -29.34 0.83
N ARG A 682 7.10 -28.27 0.41
CA ARG A 682 7.56 -27.45 -0.72
C ARG A 682 8.89 -26.75 -0.41
N LYS A 683 9.09 -26.30 0.84
CA LYS A 683 10.33 -25.68 1.29
C LYS A 683 11.49 -26.68 1.40
N ALA A 684 11.22 -27.96 1.70
CA ALA A 684 12.24 -29.01 1.68
C ALA A 684 12.94 -29.16 0.31
N ARG A 685 12.39 -28.60 -0.78
CA ARG A 685 13.07 -28.52 -2.08
C ARG A 685 14.35 -27.66 -2.06
N ILE A 686 14.63 -26.93 -0.97
CA ILE A 686 15.91 -26.26 -0.70
C ILE A 686 17.09 -27.26 -0.78
N ILE A 687 16.86 -28.55 -0.53
CA ILE A 687 17.85 -29.61 -0.75
C ILE A 687 18.40 -29.63 -2.19
N ASN A 688 17.63 -29.15 -3.18
CA ASN A 688 18.06 -29.09 -4.57
C ASN A 688 18.71 -27.75 -4.96
N ASP A 689 18.80 -26.79 -4.03
CA ASP A 689 19.38 -25.47 -4.26
C ASP A 689 20.68 -25.30 -3.44
N PHE A 690 21.81 -25.67 -4.05
CA PHE A 690 23.15 -25.58 -3.44
C PHE A 690 23.57 -24.16 -3.06
N SER A 691 22.95 -23.13 -3.65
CA SER A 691 23.23 -21.73 -3.33
C SER A 691 22.48 -21.24 -2.08
N HIS A 692 21.48 -22.01 -1.61
CA HIS A 692 20.66 -21.61 -0.47
C HIS A 692 21.43 -21.81 0.85
N PRO A 693 21.50 -20.82 1.75
CA PRO A 693 22.28 -20.93 3.00
C PRO A 693 21.80 -22.08 3.89
N SER A 694 20.51 -22.41 3.84
CA SER A 694 19.92 -23.55 4.55
C SER A 694 20.05 -24.91 3.84
N HIS A 695 20.72 -25.00 2.69
CA HIS A 695 20.86 -26.26 1.94
C HIS A 695 21.39 -27.40 2.81
N ASN A 696 22.47 -27.13 3.57
CA ASN A 696 23.12 -28.10 4.44
C ASN A 696 22.36 -28.39 5.75
N LEU A 697 21.23 -27.74 6.00
CA LEU A 697 20.41 -27.98 7.21
C LEU A 697 19.45 -29.16 7.04
N PHE A 698 19.34 -29.71 5.83
CA PHE A 698 18.44 -30.79 5.51
C PHE A 698 19.26 -32.01 5.04
N GLU A 699 19.22 -33.09 5.82
CA GLU A 699 19.73 -34.39 5.39
C GLU A 699 18.56 -35.28 4.99
N LEU A 700 18.67 -35.94 3.82
CA LEU A 700 17.76 -37.02 3.47
C LEU A 700 18.06 -38.18 4.41
N LEU A 701 17.10 -38.51 5.29
CA LEU A 701 17.21 -39.70 6.12
C LEU A 701 17.42 -40.92 5.21
N PRO A 702 18.43 -41.76 5.47
CA PRO A 702 18.61 -42.99 4.71
C PRO A 702 17.34 -43.82 4.82
N ILE A 703 16.87 -44.35 3.68
CA ILE A 703 15.74 -45.26 3.62
C ILE A 703 16.16 -46.51 4.41
N ARG A 704 15.84 -46.56 5.70
CA ARG A 704 15.96 -47.80 6.47
C ARG A 704 14.79 -48.68 6.06
N ASP A 705 15.12 -49.79 5.41
CA ASP A 705 14.24 -50.91 5.16
C ASP A 705 13.69 -51.45 6.49
N SER A 706 12.53 -50.91 6.89
CA SER A 706 11.43 -51.60 7.55
C SER A 706 10.45 -50.54 8.07
N PHE A 707 9.15 -50.76 7.82
CA PHE A 707 7.99 -50.00 8.31
C PHE A 707 7.47 -48.74 7.59
N PHE A 708 8.05 -48.27 6.47
CA PHE A 708 7.52 -47.09 5.74
C PHE A 708 6.99 -47.33 4.32
N HIS A 709 6.75 -48.59 3.93
CA HIS A 709 6.28 -48.91 2.58
C HIS A 709 4.83 -48.44 2.27
N GLN A 710 4.09 -47.96 3.27
CA GLN A 710 2.70 -47.50 3.11
C GLN A 710 2.55 -45.97 2.95
N ALA A 711 3.55 -45.18 3.35
CA ALA A 711 3.48 -43.71 3.23
C ALA A 711 3.95 -43.19 1.87
N ILE A 712 4.89 -43.89 1.22
CA ILE A 712 5.42 -43.48 -0.10
C ILE A 712 4.49 -43.89 -1.25
N ARG A 713 3.64 -44.93 -1.07
CA ARG A 713 2.61 -45.27 -2.06
C ARG A 713 1.56 -44.17 -2.24
N LEU A 714 1.28 -43.36 -1.21
CA LEU A 714 0.31 -42.25 -1.27
C LEU A 714 0.87 -40.97 -1.90
N LEU A 715 2.19 -40.86 -2.11
CA LEU A 715 2.81 -39.70 -2.75
C LEU A 715 3.02 -39.87 -4.27
N ASN A 716 2.89 -41.10 -4.78
CA ASN A 716 3.06 -41.43 -6.20
C ASN A 716 1.75 -41.78 -6.93
N THR A 717 0.59 -41.60 -6.29
CA THR A 717 -0.72 -41.79 -6.91
C THR A 717 -1.52 -40.49 -6.89
N GLU A 718 -1.09 -39.52 -7.68
CA GLU A 718 -1.91 -38.42 -8.23
C GLU A 718 -1.02 -37.66 -9.24
N ASN A 719 -0.78 -38.32 -10.39
CA ASN A 719 -0.43 -37.66 -11.64
C ASN A 719 -1.71 -37.12 -12.29
#